data_AF-A0A2H5ZGZ4-F1
#
_entry.id   AF-A0A2H5ZGZ4-F1
#
_cell.length_a   1.000
_cell.length_b   1.000
_cell.length_c   1.000
_cell.angle_alpha   90.00
_cell.angle_beta   90.00
_cell.angle_gamma   90.00
#
_symmetry.space_group_name_H-M   'P 1'
#
loop_
_entity.id
_entity.type
_entity.pdbx_description
1 polymer ?
#
loop_
_entity_poly.entity_id
_entity_poly.type
_entity_poly.pdbx_seq_one_letter_code
_entity_poly.pdbx_strand_id
1 'polypeptide(L)'
;MLRRRRPFCTGAYLILLCMRPQGADGELVLLRLTVSQQVTSSGDALCTRLDTTISCTVRPGQMVTDDIRAEVVPPQIIVLSAVGTLPPSALITPSNPVAGVSPVSMTLAYTATDRDVGRTFQIDFLATAGEFVASARLTVTVQMPRPTNTPTPTWTVLPTQRPTTTPTRTPSSTPTPTPTPFSRLGCCQFGAGSCASPVDSGVCAELGGTFFAGLECDLETGQCAQPRTPSPTITPTQTVVRTHTATRTATATRTSTATHTRTRTATRTSTGTPTRTSTRTPTPTPIVEFGCCQHGVASCASPASRGLCEELGGTFVPGAECDVGTGRCVPLATPTRSATATATATATATGTVTPTHTPTATPELGCCETGGAECFAPVTGAECREQGGVFFPGWNCDRSTGRCVERPTPTPTATQTPTTTNTATGTPTLTATGTPTQTATETGTATNTPSATPTPTATRTATSTRTRTPTPAPIRLDLDIFRLDGTEMRDDEGGNPDDEENIGSMNCVNADNDDKSVDFDIDEPEVAGEDDLVRMVARRPVGSLAGHVELKIIRGANKVKVWATPTKRVLVVLPAVYSVADLPREFWIEGIEGSAQQRDVVFELSPVNFEGVPDRVALTVIQFAQMAWIGQRNSLNNDNALDADPHVPGWAGARRVFPDARSTTEAARDRVTLSVKLTVEPVENLDVFLRAFDIDDPAAHDPHVDPNDDGSSGTYPNTSIGYTADEDNRGRVGGKASGLITGQDADDIARLTFPAGSKEKTTEFQVTKQPGDNFRIAAACDRDFVLDFRNRDQRDQEKIVDRNNEKEIPDSGKRVTPVLTVWRRLHVERDSMRAFSSLNWWNTPNENTVTGRVTAVRVTGAVCAPGLKVTELTIDQRLDQANQYINGSIFVEGAGGFLNLPVLANSQGAPPNFVSVCGTPAGRLPARFRLHDDDDDSILPRVPDTGWMQDSDAAGDNLFAPAYIRPIYDGGGNSRNDENNIALDVNTLDAEVPGQIGNGKNATGTNDFWVSYIQSAFQGEPDGDWDPGTPDPVRDARAVLGVTLLDGSILYQETITDIARHPRAVANGASRPAIERATAVHEVGHQLSADHPDGAIMDRGWPTRVAIPRRFSNASENRIRSTRRPGGGTL
;
A
#
# COMPACT_ATOMS: atom_id res chain seq x y z
N MET A 1 53.38 29.88 8.88
CA MET A 1 54.35 30.33 7.84
C MET A 1 53.80 31.54 7.09
N LEU A 2 54.59 32.23 6.25
CA LEU A 2 54.29 33.59 5.77
C LEU A 2 53.04 33.73 4.89
N ARG A 3 52.21 34.74 5.19
CA ARG A 3 51.20 35.28 4.26
C ARG A 3 51.88 36.05 3.12
N ARG A 4 51.54 35.73 1.86
CA ARG A 4 51.60 36.67 0.73
C ARG A 4 50.21 36.79 0.12
N ARG A 5 49.52 37.91 0.35
CA ARG A 5 48.30 38.25 -0.37
C ARG A 5 48.67 38.57 -1.83
N ARG A 6 48.17 37.78 -2.78
CA ARG A 6 47.92 38.27 -4.15
C ARG A 6 46.48 38.83 -4.17
N PRO A 7 46.18 39.87 -4.96
CA PRO A 7 44.79 40.22 -5.23
C PRO A 7 44.17 39.07 -6.04
N PHE A 8 43.11 38.46 -5.52
CA PHE A 8 42.24 37.59 -6.31
C PHE A 8 41.27 38.49 -7.08
N CYS A 9 41.26 38.36 -8.41
CA CYS A 9 40.16 38.88 -9.22
C CYS A 9 38.99 37.90 -9.08
N THR A 10 37.99 38.23 -8.25
CA THR A 10 36.71 37.52 -8.23
C THR A 10 35.91 37.90 -9.47
N GLY A 11 35.95 37.07 -10.51
CA GLY A 11 35.08 37.15 -11.67
C GLY A 11 34.22 35.90 -11.78
N ALA A 12 32.90 36.08 -11.87
CA ALA A 12 32.01 35.11 -12.50
C ALA A 12 32.36 35.02 -14.01
N TYR A 13 31.97 34.02 -14.82
CA TYR A 13 30.71 33.27 -14.86
C TYR A 13 30.89 31.93 -15.60
N LEU A 14 29.93 31.02 -15.45
CA LEU A 14 29.46 30.12 -16.52
C LEU A 14 27.93 30.04 -16.42
N ILE A 15 27.21 30.07 -17.55
CA ILE A 15 25.74 29.97 -17.58
C ILE A 15 25.37 28.64 -18.22
N LEU A 16 24.71 27.77 -17.46
CA LEU A 16 24.09 26.54 -17.95
C LEU A 16 22.57 26.76 -18.07
N LEU A 17 21.99 26.34 -19.20
CA LEU A 17 20.57 26.50 -19.52
C LEU A 17 19.79 25.24 -19.15
N CYS A 18 18.75 25.38 -18.33
CA CYS A 18 17.79 24.32 -18.03
C CYS A 18 16.48 24.56 -18.81
N MET A 19 15.80 23.49 -19.26
CA MET A 19 14.54 23.57 -20.02
C MET A 19 13.56 22.47 -19.56
N ARG A 20 12.29 22.84 -19.28
CA ARG A 20 11.17 21.90 -19.09
C ARG A 20 10.20 21.97 -20.30
N PRO A 21 9.68 20.85 -20.81
CA PRO A 21 8.61 20.83 -21.81
C PRO A 21 7.20 20.75 -21.19
N GLN A 22 6.20 21.27 -21.91
CA GLN A 22 4.78 20.93 -21.77
C GLN A 22 4.20 20.61 -23.16
N GLY A 23 3.36 19.58 -23.27
CA GLY A 23 2.37 19.44 -24.36
C GLY A 23 2.67 18.46 -25.50
N ALA A 24 1.95 17.33 -25.47
CA ALA A 24 1.45 16.45 -26.55
C ALA A 24 2.09 16.37 -27.96
N ASP A 25 2.41 15.12 -28.34
CA ASP A 25 2.32 14.46 -29.66
C ASP A 25 2.68 15.20 -30.97
N GLY A 26 3.78 14.77 -31.63
CA GLY A 26 3.92 14.87 -33.09
C GLY A 26 5.32 15.17 -33.66
N GLU A 27 5.93 14.18 -34.32
CA GLU A 27 7.14 14.24 -35.18
C GLU A 27 8.50 14.74 -34.62
N LEU A 28 9.58 14.21 -35.21
CA LEU A 28 10.97 14.36 -34.76
C LEU A 28 11.65 15.59 -35.38
N VAL A 29 11.78 16.69 -34.63
CA VAL A 29 12.71 17.78 -34.96
C VAL A 29 13.92 17.75 -34.02
N LEU A 30 15.06 17.24 -34.51
CA LEU A 30 16.31 17.21 -33.74
C LEU A 30 17.02 18.58 -33.81
N LEU A 31 16.71 19.45 -32.85
CA LEU A 31 17.30 20.79 -32.74
C LEU A 31 18.77 20.74 -32.26
N ARG A 32 19.64 21.50 -32.93
CA ARG A 32 21.02 21.75 -32.47
C ARG A 32 21.17 23.23 -32.09
N LEU A 33 21.24 23.53 -30.80
CA LEU A 33 21.66 24.85 -30.31
C LEU A 33 23.19 24.98 -30.37
N THR A 34 23.66 26.19 -30.63
CA THR A 34 25.06 26.59 -30.50
C THR A 34 25.10 27.88 -29.68
N VAL A 35 25.82 27.86 -28.56
CA VAL A 35 26.01 29.03 -27.69
C VAL A 35 27.43 29.56 -27.85
N SER A 36 27.53 30.88 -27.98
CA SER A 36 28.79 31.63 -28.03
C SER A 36 28.69 32.84 -27.11
N GLN A 37 29.73 33.06 -26.29
CA GLN A 37 29.84 34.14 -25.32
C GLN A 37 31.03 35.03 -25.68
N GLN A 38 30.85 36.35 -25.56
CA GLN A 38 31.94 37.33 -25.63
C GLN A 38 31.86 38.25 -24.42
N VAL A 39 32.99 38.47 -23.75
CA VAL A 39 33.12 39.31 -22.55
C VAL A 39 34.13 40.42 -22.82
N THR A 40 33.79 41.65 -22.44
CA THR A 40 34.66 42.83 -22.53
C THR A 40 34.60 43.62 -21.23
N SER A 41 35.77 43.99 -20.70
CA SER A 41 35.96 44.82 -19.50
C SER A 41 36.76 46.08 -19.84
N SER A 42 36.37 47.23 -19.32
CA SER A 42 36.92 48.55 -19.69
C SER A 42 38.03 49.07 -18.76
N GLY A 43 38.98 48.22 -18.36
CA GLY A 43 40.14 48.60 -17.53
C GLY A 43 41.37 47.73 -17.80
N ASP A 44 42.56 48.21 -17.44
CA ASP A 44 43.90 47.67 -17.81
C ASP A 44 44.27 46.31 -17.17
N ALA A 45 43.42 45.30 -17.33
CA ALA A 45 43.69 43.91 -16.99
C ALA A 45 43.65 43.04 -18.25
N LEU A 46 44.80 42.51 -18.68
CA LEU A 46 44.85 41.47 -19.71
C LEU A 46 44.21 40.19 -19.18
N CYS A 47 43.00 39.88 -19.64
CA CYS A 47 42.38 38.56 -19.51
C CYS A 47 42.35 37.86 -20.87
N THR A 48 42.85 36.63 -20.92
CA THR A 48 42.99 35.86 -22.16
C THR A 48 41.64 35.29 -22.62
N ARG A 49 41.40 35.35 -23.93
CA ARG A 49 40.19 34.84 -24.59
C ARG A 49 40.09 33.31 -24.47
N LEU A 50 38.94 32.81 -24.01
CA LEU A 50 38.53 31.40 -24.05
C LEU A 50 37.27 31.29 -24.91
N ASP A 51 37.40 30.75 -26.13
CA ASP A 51 36.26 30.52 -27.03
C ASP A 51 35.57 29.17 -26.67
N THR A 52 34.72 29.14 -25.64
CA THR A 52 33.93 27.96 -25.27
C THR A 52 32.64 27.85 -26.09
N THR A 53 32.62 26.96 -27.08
CA THR A 53 31.39 26.61 -27.81
C THR A 53 30.75 25.36 -27.19
N ILE A 54 29.57 25.50 -26.59
CA ILE A 54 28.79 24.35 -26.11
C ILE A 54 27.83 23.90 -27.23
N SER A 55 27.84 22.60 -27.53
CA SER A 55 26.92 21.93 -28.46
C SER A 55 26.25 20.76 -27.74
N CYS A 56 24.95 20.85 -27.47
CA CYS A 56 24.17 19.77 -26.87
C CYS A 56 23.21 19.18 -27.90
N THR A 57 23.07 17.85 -27.89
CA THR A 57 22.05 17.12 -28.66
C THR A 57 21.16 16.41 -27.66
N VAL A 58 19.91 16.85 -27.53
CA VAL A 58 18.98 16.36 -26.50
C VAL A 58 17.85 15.57 -27.15
N ARG A 59 17.43 14.46 -26.54
CA ARG A 59 16.24 13.70 -26.95
C ARG A 59 15.03 14.14 -26.10
N PRO A 60 13.80 14.10 -26.62
CA PRO A 60 12.61 14.21 -25.79
C PRO A 60 12.66 13.21 -24.63
N GLY A 61 12.47 13.70 -23.40
CA GLY A 61 12.45 12.87 -22.18
C GLY A 61 13.81 12.54 -21.54
N GLN A 62 14.94 13.06 -22.02
CA GLN A 62 16.25 12.80 -21.41
C GLN A 62 16.73 13.96 -20.51
N MET A 63 17.01 13.65 -19.24
CA MET A 63 17.53 14.60 -18.24
C MET A 63 19.08 14.56 -18.17
N VAL A 64 19.71 15.71 -17.94
CA VAL A 64 21.14 15.86 -17.64
C VAL A 64 21.26 16.93 -16.55
N THR A 65 22.03 16.68 -15.49
CA THR A 65 22.08 17.49 -14.26
C THR A 65 23.49 17.97 -13.93
N ASP A 66 23.63 19.24 -13.53
CA ASP A 66 24.75 19.74 -12.71
C ASP A 66 24.36 21.08 -12.02
N ASP A 67 25.08 21.48 -10.96
CA ASP A 67 24.76 22.60 -10.05
C ASP A 67 25.84 23.72 -10.09
N ILE A 68 25.49 24.97 -9.74
CA ILE A 68 26.46 26.09 -9.62
C ILE A 68 26.18 26.93 -8.37
N ARG A 69 27.16 26.98 -7.46
CA ARG A 69 27.21 27.92 -6.33
C ARG A 69 28.18 29.08 -6.62
N ALA A 70 27.79 30.30 -6.26
CA ALA A 70 28.65 31.48 -6.33
C ALA A 70 28.58 32.26 -5.01
N GLU A 71 29.72 32.41 -4.34
CA GLU A 71 29.82 32.99 -3.00
C GLU A 71 30.58 34.33 -3.06
N VAL A 72 29.88 35.46 -2.92
CA VAL A 72 30.47 36.81 -2.91
C VAL A 72 29.74 37.75 -1.95
N VAL A 73 30.51 38.42 -1.09
CA VAL A 73 30.10 39.43 -0.08
C VAL A 73 29.91 40.80 -0.79
N PRO A 74 28.93 41.66 -0.41
CA PRO A 74 28.18 42.47 -1.37
C PRO A 74 28.99 43.59 -2.05
N PRO A 75 28.68 43.87 -3.32
CA PRO A 75 27.71 44.94 -3.61
C PRO A 75 26.54 44.50 -4.49
N GLN A 76 25.50 45.35 -4.55
CA GLN A 76 24.30 45.12 -5.37
C GLN A 76 24.65 45.04 -6.87
N ILE A 77 24.40 43.88 -7.49
CA ILE A 77 24.38 43.75 -8.95
C ILE A 77 23.02 44.25 -9.43
N ILE A 78 23.02 45.33 -10.21
CA ILE A 78 21.82 45.79 -10.93
C ILE A 78 21.98 45.39 -12.39
N VAL A 79 21.09 44.52 -12.86
CA VAL A 79 20.97 44.19 -14.30
C VAL A 79 20.04 45.22 -14.93
N LEU A 80 20.59 46.09 -15.78
CA LEU A 80 19.91 47.32 -16.19
C LEU A 80 19.00 47.17 -17.42
N SER A 81 19.30 46.25 -18.34
CA SER A 81 18.42 45.88 -19.45
C SER A 81 18.90 44.60 -20.15
N ALA A 82 17.97 43.97 -20.88
CA ALA A 82 18.28 43.08 -21.99
C ALA A 82 17.85 43.77 -23.29
N VAL A 83 18.76 43.88 -24.26
CA VAL A 83 18.47 44.51 -25.56
C VAL A 83 18.83 43.54 -26.67
N GLY A 84 17.86 43.27 -27.56
CA GLY A 84 18.02 42.30 -28.64
C GLY A 84 16.73 42.13 -29.44
N THR A 85 16.85 41.59 -30.66
CA THR A 85 15.70 41.25 -31.50
C THR A 85 15.09 39.93 -31.03
N LEU A 86 14.30 39.99 -29.97
CA LEU A 86 13.56 38.85 -29.45
C LEU A 86 12.34 38.52 -30.33
N PRO A 87 11.97 37.24 -30.48
CA PRO A 87 10.69 36.85 -31.09
C PRO A 87 9.53 37.27 -30.17
N PRO A 88 8.31 37.54 -30.70
CA PRO A 88 7.19 38.06 -29.90
C PRO A 88 6.70 37.15 -28.76
N SER A 89 7.10 35.88 -28.77
CA SER A 89 6.78 34.87 -27.76
C SER A 89 7.79 34.77 -26.61
N ALA A 90 8.87 35.57 -26.62
CA ALA A 90 9.88 35.55 -25.57
C ALA A 90 9.48 36.43 -24.38
N LEU A 91 9.46 35.85 -23.18
CA LEU A 91 9.21 36.55 -21.91
C LEU A 91 10.46 36.51 -21.03
N ILE A 92 10.85 37.66 -20.47
CA ILE A 92 11.92 37.78 -19.47
C ILE A 92 11.27 38.19 -18.14
N THR A 93 11.49 37.40 -17.09
CA THR A 93 11.02 37.71 -15.73
C THR A 93 12.21 37.79 -14.76
N PRO A 94 12.38 38.92 -14.04
CA PRO A 94 13.33 39.01 -12.92
C PRO A 94 12.72 38.38 -11.66
N SER A 95 13.53 37.68 -10.86
CA SER A 95 13.13 37.26 -9.52
C SER A 95 13.20 38.44 -8.54
N ASN A 96 12.15 38.71 -7.76
CA ASN A 96 12.23 39.68 -6.67
C ASN A 96 13.20 39.20 -5.58
N PRO A 97 14.11 40.07 -5.07
CA PRO A 97 15.01 39.71 -3.98
C PRO A 97 14.26 39.59 -2.66
N VAL A 98 14.46 38.48 -1.95
CA VAL A 98 14.09 38.36 -0.53
C VAL A 98 15.11 39.14 0.30
N ALA A 99 14.66 39.96 1.24
CA ALA A 99 15.55 40.78 2.05
C ALA A 99 16.48 39.91 2.92
N GLY A 100 17.78 39.97 2.65
CA GLY A 100 18.82 39.30 3.45
C GLY A 100 19.63 38.22 2.71
N VAL A 101 19.22 37.79 1.50
CA VAL A 101 19.94 36.77 0.73
C VAL A 101 20.14 37.24 -0.72
N SER A 102 21.31 36.95 -1.30
CA SER A 102 21.64 37.08 -2.72
C SER A 102 22.09 35.68 -3.19
N PRO A 103 21.65 35.17 -4.36
CA PRO A 103 21.75 35.85 -5.65
C PRO A 103 20.41 36.27 -6.29
N VAL A 104 20.49 37.16 -7.28
CA VAL A 104 19.38 37.54 -8.18
C VAL A 104 19.36 36.59 -9.38
N SER A 105 18.19 36.05 -9.74
CA SER A 105 18.00 35.24 -10.94
C SER A 105 17.14 35.94 -12.00
N MET A 106 17.29 35.53 -13.25
CA MET A 106 16.43 35.93 -14.37
C MET A 106 16.05 34.69 -15.17
N THR A 107 14.78 34.59 -15.53
CA THR A 107 14.28 33.50 -16.38
C THR A 107 13.90 34.06 -17.75
N LEU A 108 14.36 33.40 -18.81
CA LEU A 108 13.94 33.64 -20.19
C LEU A 108 13.11 32.43 -20.66
N ALA A 109 11.84 32.65 -20.95
CA ALA A 109 10.96 31.65 -21.57
C ALA A 109 10.82 31.93 -23.07
N TYR A 110 10.98 30.89 -23.91
CA TYR A 110 10.77 30.97 -25.35
C TYR A 110 10.31 29.62 -25.90
N THR A 111 9.32 29.64 -26.80
CA THR A 111 8.86 28.46 -27.56
C THR A 111 9.24 28.64 -29.02
N ALA A 112 10.05 27.72 -29.55
CA ALA A 112 10.51 27.75 -30.93
C ALA A 112 9.44 27.20 -31.89
N THR A 113 9.35 27.80 -33.09
CA THR A 113 8.43 27.35 -34.16
C THR A 113 9.21 27.03 -35.44
N ASP A 114 8.60 26.31 -36.39
CA ASP A 114 9.24 26.00 -37.68
C ASP A 114 9.70 27.24 -38.46
N ARG A 115 9.07 28.40 -38.20
CA ARG A 115 9.43 29.70 -38.81
C ARG A 115 10.74 30.28 -38.28
N ASP A 116 11.25 29.74 -37.18
CA ASP A 116 12.48 30.19 -36.53
C ASP A 116 13.72 29.40 -36.97
N VAL A 117 13.55 28.30 -37.72
CA VAL A 117 14.66 27.54 -38.30
C VAL A 117 15.51 28.43 -39.23
N GLY A 118 16.82 28.45 -39.00
CA GLY A 118 17.78 29.29 -39.70
C GLY A 118 17.93 30.70 -39.13
N ARG A 119 17.12 31.09 -38.12
CA ARG A 119 17.27 32.39 -37.46
C ARG A 119 18.33 32.35 -36.36
N THR A 120 18.90 33.53 -36.10
CA THR A 120 19.83 33.77 -35.00
C THR A 120 19.35 34.95 -34.18
N PHE A 121 19.26 34.75 -32.87
CA PHE A 121 18.86 35.76 -31.89
C PHE A 121 20.09 36.15 -31.05
N GLN A 122 20.18 37.42 -30.67
CA GLN A 122 21.23 37.92 -29.78
C GLN A 122 20.60 38.64 -28.60
N ILE A 123 21.13 38.39 -27.41
CA ILE A 123 20.69 38.98 -26.14
C ILE A 123 21.93 39.52 -25.44
N ASP A 124 21.99 40.83 -25.26
CA ASP A 124 23.05 41.48 -24.48
C ASP A 124 22.61 41.67 -23.04
N PHE A 125 23.40 41.13 -22.11
CA PHE A 125 23.28 41.34 -20.67
C PHE A 125 24.30 42.39 -20.22
N LEU A 126 23.85 43.37 -19.45
CA LEU A 126 24.68 44.44 -18.88
C LEU A 126 24.55 44.42 -17.35
N ALA A 127 25.67 44.20 -16.68
CA ALA A 127 25.80 44.26 -15.22
C ALA A 127 26.78 45.38 -14.84
N THR A 128 26.42 46.15 -13.81
CA THR A 128 27.26 47.23 -13.27
C THR A 128 27.46 47.05 -11.77
N ALA A 129 28.70 47.22 -11.30
CA ALA A 129 29.06 47.20 -9.89
C ALA A 129 30.12 48.30 -9.62
N GLY A 130 29.67 49.46 -9.15
CA GLY A 130 30.54 50.64 -9.06
C GLY A 130 30.96 51.14 -10.46
N GLU A 131 32.25 51.41 -10.64
CA GLU A 131 32.82 51.84 -11.93
C GLU A 131 33.01 50.69 -12.93
N PHE A 132 32.81 49.43 -12.51
CA PHE A 132 32.98 48.27 -13.38
C PHE A 132 31.70 47.97 -14.16
N VAL A 133 31.83 48.00 -15.49
CA VAL A 133 30.81 47.52 -16.44
C VAL A 133 31.25 46.17 -16.98
N ALA A 134 30.39 45.16 -16.87
CA ALA A 134 30.54 43.87 -17.51
C ALA A 134 29.40 43.68 -18.52
N SER A 135 29.75 43.30 -19.74
CA SER A 135 28.78 42.90 -20.77
C SER A 135 28.99 41.44 -21.17
N ALA A 136 27.90 40.72 -21.39
CA ALA A 136 27.90 39.36 -21.90
C ALA A 136 26.84 39.22 -23.00
N ARG A 137 27.26 38.82 -24.21
CA ARG A 137 26.36 38.53 -25.32
C ARG A 137 26.06 37.04 -25.39
N LEU A 138 24.79 36.68 -25.37
CA LEU A 138 24.28 35.34 -25.69
C LEU A 138 23.79 35.33 -27.14
N THR A 139 24.34 34.45 -27.98
CA THR A 139 23.84 34.19 -29.33
C THR A 139 23.16 32.81 -29.38
N VAL A 140 21.95 32.74 -29.94
CA VAL A 140 21.15 31.51 -30.09
C VAL A 140 20.78 31.34 -31.56
N THR A 141 21.25 30.27 -32.20
CA THR A 141 20.90 29.91 -33.59
C THR A 141 20.11 28.62 -33.63
N VAL A 142 19.02 28.60 -34.39
CA VAL A 142 18.15 27.43 -34.60
C VAL A 142 18.51 26.77 -35.94
N GLN A 143 18.85 25.49 -35.96
CA GLN A 143 19.21 24.75 -37.19
C GLN A 143 18.55 23.38 -37.29
N MET A 144 18.19 22.97 -38.52
CA MET A 144 17.84 21.58 -38.84
C MET A 144 19.10 20.76 -39.18
N PRO A 145 19.12 19.45 -38.85
CA PRO A 145 20.26 18.58 -39.13
C PRO A 145 20.40 18.28 -40.63
N ARG A 146 21.64 18.27 -41.13
CA ARG A 146 21.95 17.90 -42.51
C ARG A 146 21.94 16.37 -42.66
N PRO A 147 21.23 15.78 -43.63
CA PRO A 147 21.15 14.32 -43.78
C PRO A 147 22.50 13.71 -44.16
N THR A 148 22.86 12.61 -43.49
CA THR A 148 24.04 11.79 -43.80
C THR A 148 23.75 10.82 -44.94
N ASN A 149 24.62 10.81 -45.96
CA ASN A 149 24.45 9.99 -47.15
C ASN A 149 24.52 8.47 -46.84
N THR A 150 23.50 7.73 -47.26
CA THR A 150 23.51 6.26 -47.33
C THR A 150 23.74 5.84 -48.79
N PRO A 151 24.59 4.83 -49.09
CA PRO A 151 24.95 4.49 -50.47
C PRO A 151 23.82 3.79 -51.25
N THR A 152 23.67 4.20 -52.50
CA THR A 152 22.63 3.79 -53.46
C THR A 152 22.78 2.35 -53.98
N PRO A 153 21.69 1.58 -54.08
CA PRO A 153 21.55 0.50 -55.06
C PRO A 153 20.61 0.88 -56.23
N THR A 154 20.89 0.31 -57.40
CA THR A 154 20.35 0.71 -58.72
C THR A 154 18.91 0.26 -58.99
N TRP A 155 18.15 1.06 -59.76
CA TRP A 155 16.77 0.80 -60.20
C TRP A 155 16.65 -0.25 -61.34
N THR A 156 15.58 -1.06 -61.33
CA THR A 156 14.93 -1.63 -62.53
C THR A 156 13.41 -1.83 -62.25
N VAL A 157 12.57 -1.97 -63.28
CA VAL A 157 11.17 -1.47 -63.32
C VAL A 157 10.11 -2.55 -63.66
N LEU A 158 9.01 -2.62 -62.86
CA LEU A 158 7.65 -3.20 -63.12
C LEU A 158 7.51 -4.67 -63.65
N PRO A 159 6.30 -5.27 -63.76
CA PRO A 159 5.00 -5.03 -63.09
C PRO A 159 4.35 -6.30 -62.44
N THR A 160 3.24 -6.07 -61.72
CA THR A 160 2.15 -6.99 -61.25
C THR A 160 2.07 -8.45 -61.77
N GLN A 161 1.75 -9.42 -60.87
CA GLN A 161 0.61 -10.37 -60.99
C GLN A 161 0.34 -11.20 -59.71
N ARG A 162 -0.98 -11.37 -59.42
CA ARG A 162 -1.75 -12.50 -58.83
C ARG A 162 -1.14 -13.49 -57.79
N PRO A 163 -1.86 -13.81 -56.68
CA PRO A 163 -1.40 -14.77 -55.67
C PRO A 163 -1.65 -16.24 -56.05
N THR A 164 -0.71 -17.12 -55.68
CA THR A 164 -0.89 -18.59 -55.64
C THR A 164 -0.24 -19.16 -54.37
N THR A 165 -0.67 -20.35 -53.94
CA THR A 165 -0.52 -20.87 -52.57
C THR A 165 0.71 -21.77 -52.33
N THR A 166 0.94 -22.07 -51.04
CA THR A 166 1.68 -23.23 -50.49
C THR A 166 3.23 -23.18 -50.53
N PRO A 167 3.96 -23.89 -49.64
CA PRO A 167 4.88 -23.20 -48.73
C PRO A 167 6.33 -23.75 -48.73
N THR A 168 7.30 -22.88 -48.47
CA THR A 168 8.70 -23.28 -48.26
C THR A 168 9.14 -22.95 -46.85
N ARG A 169 9.53 -23.98 -46.09
CA ARG A 169 10.21 -23.83 -44.79
C ARG A 169 11.60 -23.21 -44.99
N THR A 170 11.96 -22.28 -44.12
CA THR A 170 13.33 -21.79 -43.93
C THR A 170 13.62 -21.81 -42.42
N PRO A 171 14.79 -22.29 -41.96
CA PRO A 171 14.99 -22.62 -40.55
C PRO A 171 15.13 -21.37 -39.68
N SER A 172 14.43 -21.35 -38.55
CA SER A 172 14.73 -20.43 -37.46
C SER A 172 15.91 -20.97 -36.66
N SER A 173 16.97 -20.17 -36.51
CA SER A 173 18.08 -20.45 -35.62
C SER A 173 17.66 -20.19 -34.18
N THR A 174 17.37 -21.25 -33.42
CA THR A 174 17.17 -21.17 -31.97
C THR A 174 18.43 -20.61 -31.31
N PRO A 175 18.36 -19.49 -30.55
CA PRO A 175 19.49 -19.04 -29.76
C PRO A 175 19.69 -19.96 -28.55
N THR A 176 20.90 -20.47 -28.38
CA THR A 176 21.32 -21.22 -27.19
C THR A 176 21.21 -20.31 -25.95
N PRO A 177 20.52 -20.70 -24.87
CA PRO A 177 20.49 -19.92 -23.65
C PRO A 177 21.85 -19.97 -22.93
N THR A 178 22.36 -18.78 -22.58
CA THR A 178 23.51 -18.60 -21.68
C THR A 178 23.08 -18.95 -20.25
N PRO A 179 23.88 -19.68 -19.45
CA PRO A 179 23.43 -20.21 -18.16
C PRO A 179 23.22 -19.12 -17.09
N THR A 180 22.06 -19.16 -16.45
CA THR A 180 21.69 -18.37 -15.28
C THR A 180 22.36 -18.94 -14.01
N PRO A 181 22.92 -18.14 -13.10
CA PRO A 181 23.56 -18.66 -11.89
C PRO A 181 22.53 -19.15 -10.85
N PHE A 182 22.55 -20.46 -10.60
CA PHE A 182 22.09 -21.17 -9.39
C PHE A 182 20.78 -20.74 -8.72
N SER A 183 19.66 -21.31 -9.18
CA SER A 183 18.57 -21.66 -8.26
C SER A 183 19.06 -22.78 -7.33
N ARG A 184 18.98 -22.60 -6.00
CA ARG A 184 19.37 -23.66 -5.03
C ARG A 184 18.45 -24.89 -5.04
N LEU A 185 17.27 -24.77 -5.66
CA LEU A 185 16.29 -25.83 -5.78
C LEU A 185 16.53 -26.70 -7.03
N GLY A 186 16.30 -28.00 -6.88
CA GLY A 186 16.39 -29.00 -7.94
C GLY A 186 15.74 -30.32 -7.51
N CYS A 187 16.10 -31.41 -8.19
CA CYS A 187 15.59 -32.75 -7.89
C CYS A 187 16.63 -33.60 -7.15
N CYS A 188 16.19 -34.36 -6.16
CA CYS A 188 17.00 -35.29 -5.39
C CYS A 188 16.64 -36.74 -5.75
N GLN A 189 17.62 -37.56 -6.12
CA GLN A 189 17.44 -38.96 -6.53
C GLN A 189 17.90 -39.93 -5.42
N PHE A 190 17.00 -40.77 -4.92
CA PHE A 190 17.27 -41.70 -3.80
C PHE A 190 17.61 -43.13 -4.24
N GLY A 191 17.64 -43.39 -5.54
CA GLY A 191 17.90 -44.71 -6.13
C GLY A 191 17.20 -44.86 -7.48
N ALA A 192 17.23 -46.05 -8.08
CA ALA A 192 16.52 -46.32 -9.33
C ALA A 192 15.00 -46.42 -9.08
N GLY A 193 14.27 -45.32 -9.31
CA GLY A 193 12.80 -45.28 -9.21
C GLY A 193 12.24 -44.50 -8.02
N SER A 194 13.05 -43.70 -7.31
CA SER A 194 12.53 -42.72 -6.34
C SER A 194 13.33 -41.41 -6.39
N CYS A 195 12.60 -40.29 -6.43
CA CYS A 195 13.13 -38.94 -6.36
C CYS A 195 12.18 -38.01 -5.60
N ALA A 196 12.64 -36.79 -5.31
CA ALA A 196 11.82 -35.68 -4.82
C ALA A 196 12.24 -34.36 -5.47
N SER A 197 11.31 -33.43 -5.67
CA SER A 197 11.56 -32.05 -6.12
C SER A 197 10.37 -31.14 -5.80
N PRO A 198 10.58 -29.83 -5.55
CA PRO A 198 11.86 -29.16 -5.41
C PRO A 198 12.50 -29.44 -4.03
N VAL A 199 13.81 -29.71 -4.02
CA VAL A 199 14.62 -29.91 -2.81
C VAL A 199 15.85 -29.00 -2.88
N ASP A 200 16.37 -28.55 -1.74
CA ASP A 200 17.70 -27.93 -1.66
C ASP A 200 18.82 -28.99 -1.70
N SER A 201 20.01 -28.61 -2.17
CA SER A 201 21.14 -29.55 -2.30
C SER A 201 21.66 -30.08 -0.95
N GLY A 202 21.57 -29.30 0.13
CA GLY A 202 21.91 -29.73 1.49
C GLY A 202 20.93 -30.78 2.01
N VAL A 203 19.63 -30.49 1.92
CA VAL A 203 18.55 -31.42 2.31
C VAL A 203 18.63 -32.73 1.50
N CYS A 204 19.00 -32.64 0.22
CA CYS A 204 19.21 -33.84 -0.60
C CYS A 204 20.36 -34.72 -0.10
N ALA A 205 21.48 -34.11 0.32
CA ALA A 205 22.62 -34.83 0.87
C ALA A 205 22.33 -35.45 2.24
N GLU A 206 21.59 -34.76 3.11
CA GLU A 206 21.16 -35.30 4.41
C GLU A 206 20.22 -36.52 4.26
N LEU A 207 19.37 -36.51 3.24
CA LEU A 207 18.50 -37.63 2.87
C LEU A 207 19.22 -38.73 2.05
N GLY A 208 20.55 -38.62 1.86
CA GLY A 208 21.36 -39.62 1.17
C GLY A 208 21.14 -39.74 -0.34
N GLY A 209 20.51 -38.73 -0.96
CA GLY A 209 20.24 -38.71 -2.40
C GLY A 209 21.28 -37.96 -3.23
N THR A 210 21.22 -38.14 -4.55
CA THR A 210 22.04 -37.38 -5.52
C THR A 210 21.26 -36.17 -6.02
N PHE A 211 21.84 -34.97 -5.89
CA PHE A 211 21.19 -33.72 -6.30
C PHE A 211 21.41 -33.36 -7.77
N PHE A 212 20.34 -32.97 -8.46
CA PHE A 212 20.31 -32.51 -9.85
C PHE A 212 19.64 -31.12 -9.93
N ALA A 213 20.46 -30.08 -10.03
CA ALA A 213 20.00 -28.70 -10.15
C ALA A 213 19.15 -28.51 -11.43
N GLY A 214 18.00 -27.83 -11.30
CA GLY A 214 17.12 -27.52 -12.44
C GLY A 214 16.39 -28.71 -13.07
N LEU A 215 16.43 -29.91 -12.47
CA LEU A 215 15.56 -31.03 -12.83
C LEU A 215 14.36 -31.11 -11.88
N GLU A 216 13.29 -31.75 -12.34
CA GLU A 216 12.10 -32.11 -11.55
C GLU A 216 11.98 -33.64 -11.46
N CYS A 217 11.32 -34.12 -10.41
CA CYS A 217 11.05 -35.53 -10.21
C CYS A 217 9.87 -35.97 -11.08
N ASP A 218 10.15 -36.80 -12.08
CA ASP A 218 9.13 -37.38 -12.94
C ASP A 218 8.39 -38.48 -12.17
N LEU A 219 7.15 -38.18 -11.77
CA LEU A 219 6.32 -39.05 -10.93
C LEU A 219 5.89 -40.37 -11.60
N GLU A 220 6.04 -40.51 -12.93
CA GLU A 220 5.76 -41.76 -13.64
C GLU A 220 6.95 -42.73 -13.57
N THR A 221 8.18 -42.20 -13.52
CA THR A 221 9.43 -42.98 -13.60
C THR A 221 10.22 -43.00 -12.30
N GLY A 222 9.92 -42.11 -11.35
CA GLY A 222 10.70 -41.92 -10.14
C GLY A 222 12.14 -41.46 -10.42
N GLN A 223 12.36 -40.70 -11.50
CA GLN A 223 13.67 -40.18 -11.88
C GLN A 223 13.68 -38.65 -12.07
N CYS A 224 14.78 -38.02 -11.70
CA CYS A 224 15.04 -36.61 -11.97
C CYS A 224 15.20 -36.38 -13.48
N ALA A 225 14.25 -35.65 -14.08
CA ALA A 225 14.17 -35.38 -15.51
C ALA A 225 14.04 -33.88 -15.77
N GLN A 226 14.25 -33.48 -17.03
CA GLN A 226 13.97 -32.11 -17.47
C GLN A 226 12.45 -31.87 -17.41
N PRO A 227 11.97 -30.69 -16.96
CA PRO A 227 10.54 -30.37 -16.95
C PRO A 227 9.92 -30.60 -18.33
N ARG A 228 8.90 -31.46 -18.42
CA ARG A 228 8.22 -31.75 -19.69
C ARG A 228 7.46 -30.50 -20.12
N THR A 229 8.03 -29.70 -21.02
CA THR A 229 7.34 -28.53 -21.59
C THR A 229 6.02 -28.98 -22.22
N PRO A 230 4.86 -28.46 -21.80
CA PRO A 230 3.59 -28.91 -22.34
C PRO A 230 3.51 -28.54 -23.83
N SER A 231 3.54 -29.54 -24.70
CA SER A 231 3.35 -29.35 -26.13
C SER A 231 1.94 -28.80 -26.39
N PRO A 232 1.77 -27.71 -27.14
CA PRO A 232 0.47 -27.06 -27.30
C PRO A 232 -0.51 -28.00 -28.00
N THR A 233 -1.53 -28.43 -27.27
CA THR A 233 -2.67 -29.13 -27.85
C THR A 233 -3.49 -28.13 -28.64
N ILE A 234 -3.44 -28.23 -29.98
CA ILE A 234 -4.25 -27.39 -30.86
C ILE A 234 -5.72 -27.79 -30.71
N THR A 235 -6.44 -27.04 -29.87
CA THR A 235 -7.91 -27.05 -29.86
C THR A 235 -8.41 -26.11 -30.97
N PRO A 236 -9.12 -26.60 -32.00
CA PRO A 236 -9.60 -25.75 -33.08
C PRO A 236 -10.83 -24.93 -32.62
N THR A 237 -10.58 -23.71 -32.16
CA THR A 237 -11.63 -22.72 -31.91
C THR A 237 -12.25 -22.27 -33.24
N GLN A 238 -13.54 -22.54 -33.46
CA GLN A 238 -14.27 -21.97 -34.59
C GLN A 238 -14.69 -20.52 -34.30
N THR A 239 -13.95 -19.56 -34.84
CA THR A 239 -14.38 -18.16 -34.86
C THR A 239 -15.48 -17.97 -35.91
N VAL A 240 -16.71 -17.70 -35.47
CA VAL A 240 -17.81 -17.31 -36.37
C VAL A 240 -17.62 -15.86 -36.81
N VAL A 241 -16.90 -15.65 -37.90
CA VAL A 241 -16.78 -14.33 -38.54
C VAL A 241 -18.07 -14.03 -39.31
N ARG A 242 -18.88 -13.08 -38.82
CA ARG A 242 -20.01 -12.51 -39.59
C ARG A 242 -19.49 -11.52 -40.62
N THR A 243 -19.23 -11.98 -41.84
CA THR A 243 -18.94 -11.10 -42.98
C THR A 243 -20.23 -10.50 -43.54
N HIS A 244 -20.45 -9.20 -43.36
CA HIS A 244 -21.54 -8.48 -44.02
C HIS A 244 -21.20 -8.22 -45.50
N THR A 245 -21.60 -9.14 -46.38
CA THR A 245 -21.49 -8.94 -47.84
C THR A 245 -22.64 -8.06 -48.34
N ALA A 246 -22.37 -6.77 -48.54
CA ALA A 246 -23.32 -5.84 -49.16
C ALA A 246 -23.37 -6.03 -50.69
N THR A 247 -24.25 -6.92 -51.17
CA THR A 247 -24.48 -7.10 -52.61
C THR A 247 -25.35 -5.98 -53.18
N ARG A 248 -24.73 -4.96 -53.78
CA ARG A 248 -25.45 -4.02 -54.67
C ARG A 248 -25.54 -4.64 -56.07
N THR A 249 -26.75 -4.83 -56.58
CA THR A 249 -27.00 -5.11 -57.99
C THR A 249 -27.95 -4.04 -58.53
N ALA A 250 -27.51 -3.32 -59.55
CA ALA A 250 -28.30 -2.27 -60.19
C ALA A 250 -29.30 -2.88 -61.18
N THR A 251 -30.43 -2.20 -61.41
CA THR A 251 -31.29 -2.43 -62.58
C THR A 251 -31.89 -1.09 -63.03
N ALA A 252 -32.01 -0.92 -64.34
CA ALA A 252 -32.25 0.37 -64.98
C ALA A 252 -33.71 0.86 -64.90
N THR A 253 -33.85 2.18 -64.94
CA THR A 253 -35.13 2.89 -65.03
C THR A 253 -35.86 2.63 -66.33
N ARG A 254 -37.14 2.26 -66.28
CA ARG A 254 -38.21 2.83 -67.14
C ARG A 254 -39.62 2.48 -66.62
N THR A 255 -40.50 3.48 -66.69
CA THR A 255 -41.96 3.49 -66.45
C THR A 255 -42.68 2.40 -67.29
N SER A 256 -43.85 1.84 -66.93
CA SER A 256 -44.99 2.42 -66.19
C SER A 256 -46.04 1.41 -65.68
N THR A 257 -46.74 1.78 -64.60
CA THR A 257 -48.14 1.42 -64.23
C THR A 257 -48.48 0.01 -63.69
N ALA A 258 -49.42 0.01 -62.74
CA ALA A 258 -50.26 -1.09 -62.20
C ALA A 258 -49.78 -1.82 -60.92
N THR A 259 -50.60 -1.61 -59.87
CA THR A 259 -50.66 -2.27 -58.57
C THR A 259 -50.77 -3.80 -58.66
N HIS A 260 -50.12 -4.56 -57.76
CA HIS A 260 -50.78 -5.56 -56.89
C HIS A 260 -49.83 -6.26 -55.90
N THR A 261 -50.33 -6.46 -54.69
CA THR A 261 -49.68 -7.07 -53.51
C THR A 261 -49.38 -8.56 -53.69
N ARG A 262 -48.22 -9.03 -53.24
CA ARG A 262 -47.98 -10.46 -52.91
C ARG A 262 -47.06 -10.66 -51.71
N THR A 263 -47.58 -11.34 -50.69
CA THR A 263 -46.87 -11.84 -49.51
C THR A 263 -45.93 -12.99 -49.90
N ARG A 264 -44.75 -13.09 -49.25
CA ARG A 264 -43.89 -14.29 -49.28
C ARG A 264 -43.47 -14.70 -47.88
N THR A 265 -44.00 -15.81 -47.40
CA THR A 265 -43.49 -16.54 -46.24
C THR A 265 -42.15 -17.20 -46.56
N ALA A 266 -41.23 -17.26 -45.60
CA ALA A 266 -39.96 -17.97 -45.72
C ALA A 266 -39.82 -19.01 -44.62
N THR A 267 -40.01 -20.29 -44.96
CA THR A 267 -39.75 -21.42 -44.06
C THR A 267 -38.24 -21.69 -43.97
N ARG A 268 -37.68 -21.79 -42.77
CA ARG A 268 -36.34 -22.36 -42.54
C ARG A 268 -36.48 -23.72 -41.85
N THR A 269 -35.91 -24.74 -42.46
CA THR A 269 -35.76 -26.08 -41.88
C THR A 269 -34.39 -26.20 -41.22
N SER A 270 -34.31 -26.66 -39.97
CA SER A 270 -33.06 -27.04 -39.31
C SER A 270 -32.98 -28.56 -39.18
N THR A 271 -31.91 -29.16 -39.70
CA THR A 271 -31.64 -30.59 -39.55
C THR A 271 -30.74 -30.80 -38.33
N GLY A 272 -31.27 -31.46 -37.29
CA GLY A 272 -30.49 -31.84 -36.11
C GLY A 272 -29.74 -33.16 -36.31
N THR A 273 -28.42 -33.15 -36.11
CA THR A 273 -27.59 -34.37 -36.02
C THR A 273 -27.33 -34.68 -34.55
N PRO A 274 -27.74 -35.85 -34.02
CA PRO A 274 -27.55 -36.18 -32.62
C PRO A 274 -26.12 -36.68 -32.35
N THR A 275 -25.32 -35.89 -31.63
CA THR A 275 -24.04 -36.34 -31.08
C THR A 275 -24.22 -36.64 -29.59
N ARG A 276 -24.02 -37.89 -29.18
CA ARG A 276 -24.06 -38.31 -27.77
C ARG A 276 -22.80 -37.84 -27.06
N THR A 277 -22.93 -36.92 -26.12
CA THR A 277 -21.86 -36.63 -25.15
C THR A 277 -21.81 -37.76 -24.12
N SER A 278 -20.64 -38.38 -23.94
CA SER A 278 -20.41 -39.28 -22.81
C SER A 278 -19.95 -38.47 -21.60
N THR A 279 -20.77 -38.45 -20.55
CA THR A 279 -20.39 -37.83 -19.28
C THR A 279 -19.26 -38.63 -18.66
N ARG A 280 -18.04 -38.09 -18.65
CA ARG A 280 -17.01 -38.55 -17.70
C ARG A 280 -17.34 -37.93 -16.35
N THR A 281 -17.93 -38.72 -15.46
CA THR A 281 -17.96 -38.39 -14.03
C THR A 281 -16.51 -38.16 -13.58
N PRO A 282 -16.19 -37.06 -12.89
CA PRO A 282 -14.88 -36.91 -12.29
C PRO A 282 -14.70 -38.01 -11.24
N THR A 283 -13.72 -38.90 -11.46
CA THR A 283 -13.23 -39.78 -10.40
C THR A 283 -12.77 -38.90 -9.24
N PRO A 284 -13.28 -39.07 -8.01
CA PRO A 284 -12.85 -38.24 -6.91
C PRO A 284 -11.34 -38.40 -6.71
N THR A 285 -10.63 -37.28 -6.67
CA THR A 285 -9.24 -37.23 -6.19
C THR A 285 -9.20 -37.91 -4.82
N PRO A 286 -8.34 -38.91 -4.59
CA PRO A 286 -8.28 -39.57 -3.29
C PRO A 286 -7.91 -38.53 -2.23
N ILE A 287 -8.85 -38.26 -1.33
CA ILE A 287 -8.60 -37.42 -0.15
C ILE A 287 -7.60 -38.20 0.69
N VAL A 288 -6.37 -37.70 0.80
CA VAL A 288 -5.35 -38.31 1.63
C VAL A 288 -5.78 -38.15 3.08
N GLU A 289 -6.19 -39.26 3.70
CA GLU A 289 -6.56 -39.32 5.10
C GLU A 289 -5.29 -39.10 5.95
N PHE A 290 -5.19 -37.92 6.57
CA PHE A 290 -4.10 -37.55 7.48
C PHE A 290 -4.46 -37.92 8.93
N GLY A 291 -3.44 -38.31 9.69
CA GLY A 291 -3.58 -38.71 11.09
C GLY A 291 -2.22 -38.93 11.73
N CYS A 292 -2.16 -39.77 12.76
CA CYS A 292 -0.94 -40.08 13.48
C CYS A 292 -0.51 -41.53 13.25
N CYS A 293 0.78 -41.77 13.12
CA CYS A 293 1.37 -43.10 13.02
C CYS A 293 2.02 -43.51 14.35
N GLN A 294 1.61 -44.65 14.90
CA GLN A 294 2.14 -45.19 16.15
C GLN A 294 3.24 -46.23 15.89
N HIS A 295 4.48 -45.97 16.32
CA HIS A 295 5.59 -46.91 16.24
C HIS A 295 5.86 -47.56 17.61
N GLY A 296 5.19 -48.67 17.88
CA GLY A 296 5.30 -49.36 19.17
C GLY A 296 4.71 -48.54 20.33
N VAL A 297 5.23 -48.73 21.54
CA VAL A 297 4.60 -48.20 22.77
C VAL A 297 5.05 -46.80 23.21
N ALA A 298 6.06 -46.22 22.54
CA ALA A 298 6.78 -45.03 23.02
C ALA A 298 7.23 -44.02 21.93
N SER A 299 6.88 -44.21 20.66
CA SER A 299 7.07 -43.18 19.63
C SER A 299 5.91 -43.14 18.64
N CYS A 300 5.66 -41.94 18.13
CA CYS A 300 4.67 -41.69 17.09
C CYS A 300 5.16 -40.58 16.13
N ALA A 301 4.45 -40.37 15.04
CA ALA A 301 4.68 -39.27 14.10
C ALA A 301 3.36 -38.77 13.49
N SER A 302 3.17 -37.46 13.40
CA SER A 302 2.03 -36.81 12.74
C SER A 302 2.45 -35.46 12.13
N PRO A 303 1.84 -35.01 11.02
CA PRO A 303 0.84 -35.72 10.22
C PRO A 303 1.49 -36.85 9.39
N ALA A 304 0.94 -38.05 9.49
CA ALA A 304 1.26 -39.19 8.64
C ALA A 304 0.10 -39.44 7.66
N SER A 305 0.41 -40.03 6.51
CA SER A 305 -0.60 -40.70 5.68
C SER A 305 -0.68 -42.18 6.04
N ARG A 306 -1.84 -42.79 5.81
CA ARG A 306 -2.08 -44.21 6.09
C ARG A 306 -1.02 -45.14 5.47
N GLY A 307 -0.73 -44.95 4.18
CA GLY A 307 0.23 -45.79 3.44
C GLY A 307 1.65 -45.68 4.01
N LEU A 308 2.15 -44.46 4.26
CA LEU A 308 3.50 -44.26 4.81
C LEU A 308 3.63 -44.87 6.21
N CYS A 309 2.56 -44.82 7.01
CA CYS A 309 2.55 -45.43 8.34
C CYS A 309 2.63 -46.96 8.29
N GLU A 310 1.81 -47.58 7.43
CA GLU A 310 1.77 -49.04 7.26
C GLU A 310 3.08 -49.58 6.66
N GLU A 311 3.72 -48.86 5.73
CA GLU A 311 5.04 -49.21 5.17
C GLU A 311 6.18 -49.14 6.21
N LEU A 312 6.12 -48.19 7.14
CA LEU A 312 7.08 -48.06 8.26
C LEU A 312 6.74 -48.97 9.46
N GLY A 313 5.80 -49.91 9.31
CA GLY A 313 5.41 -50.87 10.33
C GLY A 313 4.71 -50.26 11.55
N GLY A 314 4.17 -49.04 11.42
CA GLY A 314 3.40 -48.37 12.45
C GLY A 314 1.90 -48.65 12.33
N THR A 315 1.14 -48.27 13.36
CA THR A 315 -0.34 -48.34 13.35
C THR A 315 -0.92 -46.96 13.10
N PHE A 316 -1.66 -46.80 12.01
CA PHE A 316 -2.26 -45.51 11.64
C PHE A 316 -3.55 -45.23 12.44
N VAL A 317 -3.64 -44.03 13.00
CA VAL A 317 -4.80 -43.51 13.74
C VAL A 317 -5.32 -42.27 13.01
N PRO A 318 -6.41 -42.38 12.22
CA PRO A 318 -7.00 -41.26 11.48
C PRO A 318 -7.46 -40.13 12.42
N GLY A 319 -7.20 -38.87 12.05
CA GLY A 319 -7.65 -37.71 12.84
C GLY A 319 -7.02 -37.60 14.24
N ALA A 320 -5.90 -38.28 14.48
CA ALA A 320 -5.09 -38.16 15.70
C ALA A 320 -3.78 -37.40 15.43
N GLU A 321 -3.20 -36.86 16.50
CA GLU A 321 -1.89 -36.20 16.52
C GLU A 321 -0.95 -36.93 17.49
N CYS A 322 0.35 -36.79 17.30
CA CYS A 322 1.37 -37.40 18.13
C CYS A 322 1.65 -36.54 19.36
N ASP A 323 1.28 -37.03 20.55
CA ASP A 323 1.69 -36.45 21.82
C ASP A 323 3.19 -36.73 22.04
N VAL A 324 4.01 -35.71 21.84
CA VAL A 324 5.48 -35.74 22.05
C VAL A 324 5.88 -36.02 23.49
N GLY A 325 5.02 -35.78 24.48
CA GLY A 325 5.27 -36.08 25.88
C GLY A 325 5.06 -37.55 26.26
N THR A 326 4.14 -38.26 25.57
CA THR A 326 3.85 -39.68 25.84
C THR A 326 4.29 -40.64 24.72
N GLY A 327 4.69 -40.12 23.56
CA GLY A 327 5.03 -40.91 22.38
C GLY A 327 3.84 -41.68 21.81
N ARG A 328 2.62 -41.13 21.96
CA ARG A 328 1.37 -41.79 21.54
C ARG A 328 0.46 -40.93 20.68
N CYS A 329 -0.20 -41.57 19.73
CA CYS A 329 -1.27 -40.98 18.93
C CYS A 329 -2.52 -40.75 19.78
N VAL A 330 -2.94 -39.50 19.89
CA VAL A 330 -4.13 -39.05 20.62
C VAL A 330 -5.16 -38.42 19.64
N PRO A 331 -6.45 -38.82 19.66
CA PRO A 331 -7.45 -38.24 18.77
C PRO A 331 -7.61 -36.74 18.96
N LEU A 332 -7.72 -35.96 17.88
CA LEU A 332 -8.11 -34.55 18.00
C LEU A 332 -9.51 -34.45 18.61
N ALA A 333 -9.66 -33.62 19.64
CA ALA A 333 -10.96 -33.27 20.18
C ALA A 333 -11.79 -32.56 19.10
N THR A 334 -12.82 -33.23 18.58
CA THR A 334 -13.69 -32.65 17.55
C THR A 334 -14.46 -31.47 18.15
N PRO A 335 -14.43 -30.27 17.55
CA PRO A 335 -15.22 -29.15 18.04
C PRO A 335 -16.71 -29.47 17.85
N THR A 336 -17.43 -29.62 18.96
CA THR A 336 -18.85 -29.95 18.96
C THR A 336 -19.65 -28.83 18.30
N ARG A 337 -20.17 -29.08 17.08
CA ARG A 337 -21.19 -28.21 16.48
C ARG A 337 -22.46 -28.29 17.35
N SER A 338 -22.79 -27.19 18.03
CA SER A 338 -24.10 -27.03 18.67
C SER A 338 -25.20 -27.11 17.61
N ALA A 339 -26.10 -28.08 17.75
CA ALA A 339 -27.30 -28.18 16.94
C ALA A 339 -28.39 -27.24 17.47
N THR A 340 -29.00 -26.46 16.59
CA THR A 340 -30.20 -25.67 16.91
C THR A 340 -31.37 -26.60 17.19
N ALA A 341 -31.83 -26.66 18.44
CA ALA A 341 -33.09 -27.29 18.82
C ALA A 341 -33.83 -26.45 19.86
N THR A 342 -35.13 -26.32 19.66
CA THR A 342 -36.09 -25.50 20.41
C THR A 342 -36.02 -25.66 21.92
N ALA A 343 -36.13 -24.54 22.65
CA ALA A 343 -36.12 -24.53 24.11
C ALA A 343 -37.33 -25.24 24.74
N THR A 344 -37.09 -25.94 25.84
CA THR A 344 -38.09 -26.21 26.89
C THR A 344 -37.39 -26.07 28.23
N ALA A 345 -37.98 -25.30 29.15
CA ALA A 345 -37.36 -24.95 30.42
C ALA A 345 -37.66 -25.99 31.52
N THR A 346 -36.67 -26.28 32.37
CA THR A 346 -36.82 -26.40 33.83
C THR A 346 -35.41 -26.37 34.46
N ALA A 347 -35.28 -25.73 35.62
CA ALA A 347 -34.00 -25.46 36.27
C ALA A 347 -33.51 -26.60 37.19
N THR A 348 -32.19 -26.71 37.36
CA THR A 348 -31.50 -27.12 38.60
C THR A 348 -30.08 -26.56 38.58
N ALA A 349 -29.54 -26.17 39.74
CA ALA A 349 -28.26 -25.47 39.88
C ALA A 349 -27.09 -26.38 40.30
N THR A 350 -25.89 -25.78 40.31
CA THR A 350 -24.62 -26.24 40.95
C THR A 350 -23.68 -27.08 40.08
N GLY A 351 -22.44 -26.62 39.94
CA GLY A 351 -21.36 -27.34 39.24
C GLY A 351 -20.20 -26.44 38.84
N THR A 352 -19.34 -26.06 39.81
CA THR A 352 -18.11 -25.30 39.55
C THR A 352 -17.16 -26.10 38.66
N VAL A 353 -16.66 -25.51 37.57
CA VAL A 353 -15.62 -26.12 36.72
C VAL A 353 -14.46 -25.14 36.54
N THR A 354 -13.28 -25.57 36.98
CA THR A 354 -12.00 -24.89 36.78
C THR A 354 -11.56 -25.03 35.32
N PRO A 355 -11.18 -23.95 34.61
CA PRO A 355 -10.60 -24.07 33.28
C PRO A 355 -9.13 -24.51 33.38
N THR A 356 -8.83 -25.73 32.91
CA THR A 356 -7.46 -26.19 32.69
C THR A 356 -7.07 -25.92 31.24
N HIS A 357 -6.40 -24.80 30.99
CA HIS A 357 -5.67 -24.58 29.74
C HIS A 357 -4.23 -25.07 29.90
N THR A 358 -3.76 -25.93 28.99
CA THR A 358 -2.32 -26.15 28.80
C THR A 358 -1.81 -25.11 27.79
N PRO A 359 -0.76 -24.33 28.09
CA PRO A 359 -0.49 -23.09 27.38
C PRO A 359 0.50 -23.25 26.21
N THR A 360 0.31 -22.45 25.16
CA THR A 360 1.45 -21.91 24.40
C THR A 360 2.25 -21.04 25.36
N ALA A 361 3.54 -21.32 25.54
CA ALA A 361 4.35 -20.72 26.61
C ALA A 361 4.75 -19.26 26.33
N THR A 362 3.78 -18.34 26.42
CA THR A 362 4.06 -16.93 26.70
C THR A 362 4.67 -16.86 28.11
N PRO A 363 5.83 -16.22 28.34
CA PRO A 363 6.41 -16.16 29.67
C PRO A 363 5.48 -15.38 30.61
N GLU A 364 5.22 -15.95 31.78
CA GLU A 364 4.36 -15.35 32.80
C GLU A 364 4.98 -14.03 33.29
N LEU A 365 4.26 -12.92 33.07
CA LEU A 365 4.68 -11.58 33.47
C LEU A 365 4.17 -11.25 34.88
N GLY A 366 4.99 -10.52 35.62
CA GLY A 366 4.70 -10.13 37.00
C GLY A 366 5.62 -9.02 37.49
N CYS A 367 5.69 -8.90 38.80
CA CYS A 367 6.53 -7.93 39.50
C CYS A 367 7.73 -8.64 40.15
N CYS A 368 8.90 -8.01 40.12
CA CYS A 368 10.07 -8.45 40.85
C CYS A 368 10.39 -7.49 41.98
N GLU A 369 10.71 -7.99 43.18
CA GLU A 369 11.14 -7.20 44.34
C GLU A 369 12.57 -7.60 44.72
N THR A 370 13.51 -6.65 44.71
CA THR A 370 14.89 -6.89 45.14
C THR A 370 15.09 -6.49 46.60
N GLY A 371 16.15 -7.00 47.23
CA GLY A 371 16.43 -6.81 48.67
C GLY A 371 16.68 -5.37 49.14
N GLY A 372 16.52 -4.37 48.26
CA GLY A 372 16.67 -2.93 48.55
C GLY A 372 15.36 -2.15 48.73
N ALA A 373 14.20 -2.82 48.70
CA ALA A 373 12.87 -2.17 48.58
C ALA A 373 12.71 -1.37 47.27
N GLU A 374 13.20 -1.96 46.18
CA GLU A 374 12.91 -1.54 44.82
C GLU A 374 12.17 -2.68 44.11
N CYS A 375 11.15 -2.32 43.33
CA CYS A 375 10.43 -3.26 42.49
C CYS A 375 10.41 -2.82 41.03
N PHE A 376 10.18 -3.78 40.14
CA PHE A 376 10.02 -3.53 38.71
C PHE A 376 9.02 -4.52 38.10
N ALA A 377 8.14 -3.99 37.25
CA ALA A 377 7.07 -4.73 36.59
C ALA A 377 6.65 -3.96 35.30
N PRO A 378 6.19 -4.65 34.23
CA PRO A 378 6.16 -6.11 34.09
C PRO A 378 7.54 -6.67 33.73
N VAL A 379 7.92 -7.78 34.36
CA VAL A 379 9.09 -8.59 33.99
C VAL A 379 8.72 -10.08 34.04
N THR A 380 9.56 -10.93 33.46
CA THR A 380 9.47 -12.38 33.56
C THR A 380 10.15 -12.93 34.81
N GLY A 381 9.77 -14.14 35.21
CA GLY A 381 10.46 -14.89 36.27
C GLY A 381 11.88 -15.35 35.91
N ALA A 382 12.40 -15.06 34.72
CA ALA A 382 13.80 -15.26 34.35
C ALA A 382 14.62 -14.00 34.67
N GLU A 383 14.23 -12.85 34.12
CA GLU A 383 14.87 -11.55 34.35
C GLU A 383 14.94 -11.19 35.84
N CYS A 384 13.89 -11.49 36.60
CA CYS A 384 13.87 -11.28 38.05
C CYS A 384 14.95 -12.09 38.79
N ARG A 385 15.25 -13.32 38.33
CA ARG A 385 16.26 -14.18 38.94
C ARG A 385 17.68 -13.75 38.58
N GLU A 386 17.91 -13.25 37.37
CA GLU A 386 19.20 -12.67 36.99
C GLU A 386 19.55 -11.44 37.83
N GLN A 387 18.55 -10.67 38.25
CA GLN A 387 18.71 -9.51 39.15
C GLN A 387 18.64 -9.88 40.65
N GLY A 388 18.58 -11.18 41.00
CA GLY A 388 18.58 -11.65 42.39
C GLY A 388 17.33 -11.29 43.19
N GLY A 389 16.21 -10.94 42.54
CA GLY A 389 14.95 -10.58 43.18
C GLY A 389 13.97 -11.74 43.36
N VAL A 390 12.86 -11.46 44.04
CA VAL A 390 11.73 -12.38 44.25
C VAL A 390 10.62 -12.04 43.26
N PHE A 391 10.15 -13.05 42.52
CA PHE A 391 9.15 -12.88 41.46
C PHE A 391 7.72 -13.14 41.95
N PHE A 392 6.81 -12.22 41.63
CA PHE A 392 5.39 -12.23 41.97
C PHE A 392 4.55 -12.20 40.67
N PRO A 393 4.12 -13.36 40.15
CA PRO A 393 3.37 -13.44 38.89
C PRO A 393 2.02 -12.72 38.97
N GLY A 394 1.67 -11.93 37.96
CA GLY A 394 0.42 -11.16 37.89
C GLY A 394 0.32 -9.94 38.84
N TRP A 395 1.37 -9.63 39.61
CA TRP A 395 1.42 -8.48 40.50
C TRP A 395 2.01 -7.25 39.79
N ASN A 396 1.68 -6.05 40.28
CA ASN A 396 2.24 -4.78 39.82
C ASN A 396 3.28 -4.24 40.82
N CYS A 397 4.21 -3.41 40.37
CA CYS A 397 5.11 -2.66 41.26
C CYS A 397 4.43 -1.36 41.74
N ASP A 398 4.26 -1.21 43.06
CA ASP A 398 3.84 0.04 43.67
C ASP A 398 5.05 0.96 43.86
N ARG A 399 5.14 1.98 43.00
CA ARG A 399 6.21 2.99 43.03
C ARG A 399 6.25 3.84 44.31
N SER A 400 5.18 3.85 45.12
CA SER A 400 5.14 4.61 46.38
C SER A 400 5.75 3.85 47.56
N THR A 401 5.76 2.51 47.51
CA THR A 401 6.31 1.64 48.56
C THR A 401 7.53 0.84 48.13
N GLY A 402 7.83 0.79 46.82
CA GLY A 402 8.93 -0.01 46.28
C GLY A 402 8.69 -1.51 46.34
N ARG A 403 7.43 -1.94 46.46
CA ARG A 403 7.04 -3.34 46.65
C ARG A 403 6.06 -3.84 45.59
N CYS A 404 6.06 -5.15 45.41
CA CYS A 404 5.03 -5.79 44.59
C CYS A 404 3.68 -5.79 45.34
N VAL A 405 2.61 -5.48 44.62
CA VAL A 405 1.22 -5.50 45.11
C VAL A 405 0.29 -6.23 44.15
N GLU A 406 -0.75 -6.89 44.67
CA GLU A 406 -1.76 -7.57 43.87
C GLU A 406 -2.45 -6.60 42.91
N ARG A 407 -2.64 -7.03 41.66
CA ARG A 407 -3.38 -6.27 40.65
C ARG A 407 -4.86 -6.21 41.08
N PRO A 408 -5.47 -5.02 41.22
CA PRO A 408 -6.87 -4.93 41.61
C PRO A 408 -7.73 -5.64 40.56
N THR A 409 -8.48 -6.65 40.99
CA THR A 409 -9.39 -7.39 40.12
C THR A 409 -10.49 -6.43 39.64
N PRO A 410 -10.75 -6.31 38.32
CA PRO A 410 -11.79 -5.42 37.84
C PRO A 410 -13.16 -5.89 38.35
N THR A 411 -13.79 -5.10 39.22
CA THR A 411 -15.17 -5.33 39.66
C THR A 411 -16.08 -5.32 38.43
N PRO A 412 -16.92 -6.36 38.21
CA PRO A 412 -17.80 -6.40 37.05
C PRO A 412 -18.83 -5.26 37.11
N THR A 413 -18.70 -4.30 36.19
CA THR A 413 -19.66 -3.21 36.01
C THR A 413 -21.02 -3.79 35.61
N ALA A 414 -22.07 -3.46 36.37
CA ALA A 414 -23.41 -3.96 36.10
C ALA A 414 -23.98 -3.37 34.79
N THR A 415 -24.07 -4.19 33.74
CA THR A 415 -24.73 -3.84 32.49
C THR A 415 -26.23 -3.66 32.72
N GLN A 416 -26.78 -2.50 32.34
CA GLN A 416 -28.23 -2.27 32.41
C GLN A 416 -28.98 -3.20 31.46
N THR A 417 -30.01 -3.86 31.98
CA THR A 417 -30.86 -4.79 31.20
C THR A 417 -31.92 -4.00 30.44
N PRO A 418 -32.09 -4.18 29.11
CA PRO A 418 -33.14 -3.50 28.37
C PRO A 418 -34.54 -4.01 28.75
N THR A 419 -35.47 -3.06 28.87
CA THR A 419 -36.84 -3.28 29.36
C THR A 419 -37.67 -4.10 28.38
N THR A 420 -38.30 -5.20 28.84
CA THR A 420 -39.21 -6.02 28.02
C THR A 420 -40.62 -5.45 27.98
N THR A 421 -41.12 -5.13 26.79
CA THR A 421 -42.54 -4.76 26.55
C THR A 421 -43.39 -6.03 26.43
N ASN A 422 -44.48 -6.11 27.20
CA ASN A 422 -45.36 -7.28 27.24
C ASN A 422 -46.40 -7.27 26.09
N THR A 423 -46.60 -8.42 25.43
CA THR A 423 -47.81 -8.72 24.65
C THR A 423 -48.33 -10.10 25.03
N ALA A 424 -49.64 -10.20 25.26
CA ALA A 424 -50.26 -11.36 25.92
C ALA A 424 -50.50 -12.57 25.00
N THR A 425 -50.44 -13.78 25.59
CA THR A 425 -50.67 -15.07 24.91
C THR A 425 -52.10 -15.57 25.11
N GLY A 426 -52.66 -16.27 24.13
CA GLY A 426 -53.89 -17.06 24.28
C GLY A 426 -53.79 -18.41 23.54
N THR A 427 -53.98 -19.51 24.27
CA THR A 427 -53.97 -20.90 23.76
C THR A 427 -55.38 -21.49 23.81
N PRO A 428 -55.78 -22.37 22.85
CA PRO A 428 -55.82 -23.82 23.14
C PRO A 428 -55.51 -24.75 21.92
N THR A 429 -55.50 -26.10 21.97
CA THR A 429 -54.91 -27.11 22.90
C THR A 429 -55.32 -28.54 22.46
N LEU A 430 -54.41 -29.55 22.50
CA LEU A 430 -54.64 -31.03 22.41
C LEU A 430 -55.10 -31.63 21.02
N THR A 431 -54.86 -32.90 20.60
CA THR A 431 -54.17 -34.11 21.16
C THR A 431 -53.51 -34.97 20.04
N ALA A 432 -52.76 -36.03 20.39
CA ALA A 432 -52.01 -36.94 19.50
C ALA A 432 -52.74 -38.26 19.10
N THR A 433 -52.11 -39.11 18.25
CA THR A 433 -51.73 -40.54 18.50
C THR A 433 -51.48 -41.32 17.17
N GLY A 434 -50.47 -42.21 17.11
CA GLY A 434 -50.39 -43.30 16.09
C GLY A 434 -48.97 -43.78 15.74
N THR A 435 -48.69 -45.10 15.84
CA THR A 435 -47.35 -45.72 15.65
C THR A 435 -47.36 -46.78 14.50
N PRO A 436 -46.35 -47.64 14.23
CA PRO A 436 -45.71 -47.71 12.90
C PRO A 436 -45.88 -49.05 12.13
N THR A 437 -45.52 -49.09 10.83
CA THR A 437 -45.21 -50.36 10.11
C THR A 437 -44.19 -50.19 8.98
N GLN A 438 -43.33 -51.19 8.75
CA GLN A 438 -42.41 -51.31 7.61
C GLN A 438 -43.07 -52.00 6.40
N THR A 439 -42.58 -51.76 5.18
CA THR A 439 -42.78 -52.65 4.02
C THR A 439 -41.51 -52.71 3.16
N ALA A 440 -41.23 -53.86 2.55
CA ALA A 440 -39.95 -54.18 1.91
C ALA A 440 -39.89 -54.00 0.39
N THR A 441 -38.65 -53.95 -0.08
CA THR A 441 -38.05 -54.12 -1.42
C THR A 441 -38.79 -55.02 -2.42
N GLU A 442 -38.76 -54.66 -3.71
CA GLU A 442 -38.31 -55.60 -4.76
C GLU A 442 -37.76 -54.90 -6.03
N THR A 443 -36.92 -55.64 -6.77
CA THR A 443 -36.02 -55.13 -7.83
C THR A 443 -36.35 -55.80 -9.16
N GLY A 444 -36.43 -55.04 -10.27
CA GLY A 444 -36.82 -55.58 -11.59
C GLY A 444 -35.94 -55.08 -12.74
N THR A 445 -35.13 -55.97 -13.32
CA THR A 445 -34.15 -55.68 -14.37
C THR A 445 -34.76 -55.70 -15.79
N ALA A 446 -34.24 -54.88 -16.71
CA ALA A 446 -34.67 -54.85 -18.11
C ALA A 446 -34.11 -56.02 -18.95
N THR A 447 -34.77 -56.37 -20.06
CA THR A 447 -34.25 -57.29 -21.10
C THR A 447 -34.77 -56.89 -22.49
N ASN A 448 -33.97 -57.09 -23.54
CA ASN A 448 -34.18 -56.52 -24.89
C ASN A 448 -34.74 -57.51 -25.93
N THR A 449 -35.27 -56.94 -27.04
CA THR A 449 -35.45 -57.53 -28.40
C THR A 449 -36.52 -58.64 -28.58
N PRO A 450 -37.08 -58.86 -29.81
CA PRO A 450 -36.79 -58.22 -31.10
C PRO A 450 -38.00 -57.65 -31.89
N SER A 451 -37.67 -57.03 -33.04
CA SER A 451 -38.57 -56.50 -34.08
C SER A 451 -39.47 -57.55 -34.76
N ALA A 452 -40.67 -57.13 -35.20
CA ALA A 452 -41.47 -57.83 -36.20
C ALA A 452 -42.05 -56.86 -37.26
N THR A 453 -41.87 -57.25 -38.52
CA THR A 453 -42.23 -56.52 -39.76
C THR A 453 -43.76 -56.34 -39.94
N PRO A 454 -44.25 -55.25 -40.57
CA PRO A 454 -45.69 -55.02 -40.74
C PRO A 454 -46.35 -55.93 -41.79
N THR A 455 -47.60 -56.33 -41.51
CA THR A 455 -48.51 -56.96 -42.47
C THR A 455 -49.74 -56.06 -42.67
N PRO A 456 -50.12 -55.69 -43.90
CA PRO A 456 -51.22 -54.75 -44.14
C PRO A 456 -52.56 -55.47 -44.37
N THR A 457 -53.62 -55.19 -43.59
CA THR A 457 -54.99 -55.64 -43.93
C THR A 457 -56.11 -54.77 -43.36
N ALA A 458 -57.10 -54.50 -44.22
CA ALA A 458 -58.49 -54.08 -43.95
C ALA A 458 -58.77 -52.76 -43.19
N THR A 459 -58.92 -51.70 -43.98
CA THR A 459 -59.87 -50.60 -43.76
C THR A 459 -61.20 -51.11 -43.18
N ARG A 460 -61.56 -50.67 -41.95
CA ARG A 460 -62.95 -50.70 -41.49
C ARG A 460 -63.53 -49.29 -41.50
N THR A 461 -64.70 -49.19 -42.14
CA THR A 461 -65.51 -47.98 -42.32
C THR A 461 -65.73 -47.22 -41.01
N ALA A 462 -65.61 -45.90 -41.06
CA ALA A 462 -65.81 -45.02 -39.92
C ALA A 462 -67.22 -45.19 -39.33
N THR A 463 -67.29 -45.46 -38.02
CA THR A 463 -68.51 -45.23 -37.24
C THR A 463 -68.50 -43.78 -36.79
N SER A 464 -69.58 -43.04 -36.99
CA SER A 464 -69.66 -41.62 -36.67
C SER A 464 -69.75 -41.38 -35.16
N THR A 465 -68.59 -41.32 -34.50
CA THR A 465 -68.52 -40.76 -33.14
C THR A 465 -68.97 -39.30 -33.19
N ARG A 466 -69.94 -38.93 -32.34
CA ARG A 466 -70.36 -37.52 -32.20
C ARG A 466 -69.14 -36.64 -31.96
N THR A 467 -68.87 -35.71 -32.88
CA THR A 467 -67.98 -34.58 -32.64
C THR A 467 -68.47 -33.88 -31.37
N ARG A 468 -67.68 -33.92 -30.29
CA ARG A 468 -67.90 -32.99 -29.19
C ARG A 468 -67.72 -31.60 -29.78
N THR A 469 -68.72 -30.73 -29.61
CA THR A 469 -68.58 -29.30 -29.87
C THR A 469 -67.27 -28.85 -29.22
N PRO A 470 -66.38 -28.14 -29.94
CA PRO A 470 -65.15 -27.66 -29.33
C PRO A 470 -65.53 -26.85 -28.09
N THR A 471 -65.06 -27.28 -26.93
CA THR A 471 -65.11 -26.47 -25.73
C THR A 471 -64.33 -25.20 -26.06
N PRO A 472 -64.89 -23.99 -25.89
CA PRO A 472 -64.14 -22.76 -26.15
C PRO A 472 -62.84 -22.81 -25.35
N ALA A 473 -61.73 -22.44 -25.98
CA ALA A 473 -60.46 -22.33 -25.27
C ALA A 473 -60.65 -21.34 -24.10
N PRO A 474 -60.14 -21.65 -22.90
CA PRO A 474 -60.26 -20.73 -21.78
C PRO A 474 -59.54 -19.43 -22.12
N ILE A 475 -60.13 -18.30 -21.71
CA ILE A 475 -59.55 -16.99 -21.95
C ILE A 475 -58.26 -16.89 -21.15
N ARG A 476 -57.12 -16.77 -21.82
CA ARG A 476 -55.86 -16.45 -21.15
C ARG A 476 -55.82 -14.95 -20.87
N LEU A 477 -55.41 -14.62 -19.65
CA LEU A 477 -54.85 -13.31 -19.35
C LEU A 477 -53.39 -13.29 -19.81
N ASP A 478 -52.85 -12.08 -19.90
CA ASP A 478 -51.62 -11.76 -20.61
C ASP A 478 -51.07 -10.49 -19.94
N LEU A 479 -49.95 -10.63 -19.23
CA LEU A 479 -49.29 -9.65 -18.39
C LEU A 479 -47.79 -9.74 -18.65
N ASP A 480 -47.23 -8.92 -19.55
CA ASP A 480 -45.77 -8.97 -19.78
C ASP A 480 -45.00 -8.12 -18.76
N ILE A 481 -43.77 -8.55 -18.45
CA ILE A 481 -42.74 -7.72 -17.81
C ILE A 481 -41.53 -7.51 -18.74
N PHE A 482 -40.88 -6.35 -18.61
CA PHE A 482 -39.75 -5.97 -19.46
C PHE A 482 -38.43 -6.11 -18.69
N ARG A 483 -37.33 -6.39 -19.41
CA ARG A 483 -35.94 -6.31 -18.91
C ARG A 483 -35.49 -4.85 -18.76
N LEU A 484 -34.35 -4.66 -18.08
CA LEU A 484 -33.71 -3.33 -17.96
C LEU A 484 -33.34 -2.71 -19.32
N ASP A 485 -33.02 -3.52 -20.34
CA ASP A 485 -32.76 -3.03 -21.70
C ASP A 485 -34.04 -2.64 -22.49
N GLY A 486 -35.21 -2.67 -21.83
CA GLY A 486 -36.51 -2.39 -22.42
C GLY A 486 -37.03 -3.50 -23.34
N THR A 487 -36.39 -4.67 -23.39
CA THR A 487 -36.92 -5.81 -24.15
C THR A 487 -37.94 -6.63 -23.36
N GLU A 488 -38.98 -7.07 -24.06
CA GLU A 488 -40.06 -7.92 -23.54
C GLU A 488 -39.48 -9.28 -23.05
N MET A 489 -39.82 -9.70 -21.84
CA MET A 489 -39.74 -11.13 -21.48
C MET A 489 -40.74 -11.90 -22.35
N ARG A 490 -40.49 -13.18 -22.63
CA ARG A 490 -41.37 -13.95 -23.52
C ARG A 490 -42.42 -14.72 -22.74
N ASP A 491 -43.59 -14.80 -23.36
CA ASP A 491 -44.80 -15.46 -22.88
C ASP A 491 -44.72 -17.00 -23.00
N ASP A 492 -45.33 -17.69 -22.04
CA ASP A 492 -45.16 -19.14 -21.82
C ASP A 492 -46.01 -20.06 -22.72
N GLU A 493 -46.68 -19.57 -23.78
CA GLU A 493 -47.63 -20.38 -24.57
C GLU A 493 -47.03 -21.69 -25.18
N GLY A 494 -45.70 -21.87 -25.14
CA GLY A 494 -44.99 -23.10 -25.47
C GLY A 494 -44.26 -23.85 -24.32
N GLY A 495 -44.22 -23.33 -23.09
CA GLY A 495 -43.54 -23.92 -21.93
C GLY A 495 -42.01 -23.92 -22.03
N ASN A 496 -41.40 -22.74 -22.21
CA ASN A 496 -39.98 -22.58 -22.45
C ASN A 496 -39.23 -22.17 -21.15
N PRO A 497 -37.96 -22.58 -20.96
CA PRO A 497 -37.21 -22.24 -19.74
C PRO A 497 -36.75 -20.77 -19.64
N ASP A 498 -36.96 -19.92 -20.66
CA ASP A 498 -36.45 -18.54 -20.72
C ASP A 498 -37.51 -17.46 -20.38
N ASP A 499 -38.61 -17.87 -19.75
CA ASP A 499 -39.88 -17.14 -19.73
C ASP A 499 -40.06 -16.32 -18.42
N GLU A 500 -41.11 -15.50 -18.34
CA GLU A 500 -41.26 -14.42 -17.34
C GLU A 500 -41.53 -14.82 -15.88
N GLU A 501 -41.88 -16.07 -15.60
CA GLU A 501 -41.89 -16.64 -14.24
C GLU A 501 -40.72 -17.61 -14.00
N ASN A 502 -40.06 -18.06 -15.07
CA ASN A 502 -38.95 -19.02 -15.04
C ASN A 502 -37.59 -18.35 -14.86
N ILE A 503 -37.40 -17.17 -15.47
CA ILE A 503 -36.26 -16.28 -15.21
C ILE A 503 -36.73 -15.05 -14.41
N GLY A 504 -37.83 -14.41 -14.84
CA GLY A 504 -38.29 -13.14 -14.31
C GLY A 504 -37.42 -11.95 -14.74
N SER A 505 -37.93 -10.74 -14.57
CA SER A 505 -37.14 -9.52 -14.75
C SER A 505 -36.28 -9.24 -13.50
N MET A 506 -35.41 -8.24 -13.59
CA MET A 506 -34.75 -7.63 -12.43
C MET A 506 -34.85 -6.11 -12.47
N ASN A 507 -34.84 -5.49 -11.30
CA ASN A 507 -34.61 -4.06 -11.12
C ASN A 507 -33.54 -3.86 -10.02
N CYS A 508 -32.88 -2.71 -9.95
CA CYS A 508 -32.16 -2.33 -8.74
C CYS A 508 -33.12 -1.69 -7.71
N VAL A 509 -32.59 -1.37 -6.52
CA VAL A 509 -33.26 -0.46 -5.58
C VAL A 509 -32.99 0.95 -6.05
N ASN A 510 -34.06 1.66 -6.45
CA ASN A 510 -34.03 3.09 -6.72
C ASN A 510 -33.54 3.81 -5.46
N ALA A 511 -32.45 4.54 -5.62
CA ALA A 511 -31.65 5.08 -4.50
C ALA A 511 -30.87 6.34 -4.91
N ASP A 512 -31.18 6.85 -6.09
CA ASP A 512 -30.63 7.96 -6.84
C ASP A 512 -31.46 9.24 -6.63
N ASN A 513 -31.10 10.27 -7.39
CA ASN A 513 -31.64 11.61 -7.34
C ASN A 513 -31.60 12.21 -8.76
N ASP A 514 -32.34 11.59 -9.68
CA ASP A 514 -32.36 11.88 -11.12
C ASP A 514 -32.75 13.33 -11.41
N ASP A 515 -33.74 13.84 -10.69
CA ASP A 515 -34.25 15.20 -10.85
C ASP A 515 -33.49 16.25 -10.02
N LYS A 516 -32.51 15.80 -9.23
CA LYS A 516 -31.62 16.62 -8.39
C LYS A 516 -32.41 17.43 -7.34
N SER A 517 -33.47 16.82 -6.83
CA SER A 517 -34.29 17.27 -5.71
C SER A 517 -33.52 17.26 -4.38
N VAL A 518 -34.23 17.56 -3.29
CA VAL A 518 -33.67 17.65 -1.93
C VAL A 518 -33.70 16.31 -1.19
N ASP A 519 -34.49 15.34 -1.63
CA ASP A 519 -34.56 13.99 -1.08
C ASP A 519 -33.90 13.00 -2.08
N PHE A 520 -34.16 11.69 -1.93
CA PHE A 520 -33.78 10.68 -2.92
C PHE A 520 -35.08 10.13 -3.52
N ASP A 521 -35.01 9.67 -4.77
CA ASP A 521 -36.17 9.36 -5.60
C ASP A 521 -37.09 8.27 -5.01
N ILE A 522 -36.57 7.47 -4.08
CA ILE A 522 -37.30 6.45 -3.32
C ILE A 522 -38.37 7.03 -2.38
N ASP A 523 -38.30 8.29 -1.98
CA ASP A 523 -39.29 8.95 -1.12
C ASP A 523 -40.17 9.96 -1.90
N GLU A 524 -39.89 10.17 -3.18
CA GLU A 524 -40.51 11.16 -4.07
C GLU A 524 -41.75 10.59 -4.82
N PRO A 525 -42.84 11.36 -4.99
CA PRO A 525 -44.04 10.92 -5.72
C PRO A 525 -44.09 11.34 -7.20
N GLU A 526 -43.19 12.19 -7.68
CA GLU A 526 -43.04 12.56 -9.09
C GLU A 526 -41.59 12.99 -9.37
N VAL A 527 -40.84 12.15 -10.08
CA VAL A 527 -39.41 12.36 -10.39
C VAL A 527 -39.24 12.63 -11.88
N ALA A 528 -38.47 13.66 -12.22
CA ALA A 528 -38.24 14.11 -13.59
C ALA A 528 -36.88 13.66 -14.15
N GLY A 529 -36.84 12.44 -14.67
CA GLY A 529 -35.63 11.84 -15.25
C GLY A 529 -35.78 10.32 -15.22
N GLU A 530 -36.10 9.82 -14.02
CA GLU A 530 -36.56 8.48 -13.65
C GLU A 530 -36.38 7.41 -14.72
N ASP A 531 -35.23 6.72 -14.66
CA ASP A 531 -34.95 5.56 -15.51
C ASP A 531 -34.84 4.22 -14.74
N ASP A 532 -34.83 4.26 -13.40
CA ASP A 532 -34.71 3.09 -12.51
C ASP A 532 -36.06 2.33 -12.30
N LEU A 533 -37.01 2.42 -13.25
CA LEU A 533 -38.32 1.73 -13.20
C LEU A 533 -38.49 0.64 -14.27
N VAL A 534 -38.85 -0.57 -13.84
CA VAL A 534 -39.19 -1.68 -14.75
C VAL A 534 -40.64 -1.57 -15.24
N ARG A 535 -40.81 -1.59 -16.57
CA ARG A 535 -42.12 -1.59 -17.23
C ARG A 535 -42.81 -2.95 -17.14
N MET A 536 -44.13 -2.93 -16.92
CA MET A 536 -45.03 -4.08 -16.94
C MET A 536 -46.32 -3.71 -17.66
N VAL A 537 -46.91 -4.60 -18.47
CA VAL A 537 -48.08 -4.30 -19.30
C VAL A 537 -49.13 -5.39 -19.17
N ALA A 538 -50.31 -5.04 -18.65
CA ALA A 538 -51.48 -5.92 -18.71
C ALA A 538 -52.13 -5.78 -20.09
N ARG A 539 -52.11 -6.83 -20.91
CA ARG A 539 -52.64 -6.83 -22.28
C ARG A 539 -54.13 -7.08 -22.32
N ARG A 540 -54.75 -6.74 -23.46
CA ARG A 540 -56.18 -7.00 -23.70
C ARG A 540 -56.35 -8.45 -24.16
N PRO A 541 -57.09 -9.31 -23.43
CA PRO A 541 -57.34 -10.69 -23.86
C PRO A 541 -58.03 -10.77 -25.21
N VAL A 542 -57.72 -11.81 -25.99
CA VAL A 542 -58.22 -11.99 -27.35
C VAL A 542 -59.71 -12.37 -27.35
N GLY A 543 -60.59 -11.36 -27.42
CA GLY A 543 -62.03 -11.56 -27.55
C GLY A 543 -62.85 -10.31 -27.21
N SER A 544 -64.10 -10.26 -27.64
CA SER A 544 -65.05 -9.20 -27.27
C SER A 544 -65.65 -9.50 -25.89
N LEU A 545 -64.88 -9.28 -24.83
CA LEU A 545 -65.23 -9.65 -23.47
C LEU A 545 -65.63 -8.43 -22.63
N ALA A 546 -66.82 -8.48 -22.04
CA ALA A 546 -67.20 -7.60 -20.95
C ALA A 546 -66.80 -8.27 -19.64
N GLY A 547 -65.94 -7.61 -18.85
CA GLY A 547 -65.37 -8.20 -17.64
C GLY A 547 -64.41 -7.25 -16.95
N HIS A 548 -63.93 -7.68 -15.78
CA HIS A 548 -62.90 -6.99 -15.01
C HIS A 548 -61.77 -7.95 -14.70
N VAL A 549 -60.55 -7.42 -14.64
CA VAL A 549 -59.35 -8.11 -14.18
C VAL A 549 -58.83 -7.44 -12.89
N GLU A 550 -58.20 -8.22 -12.03
CA GLU A 550 -57.54 -7.76 -10.82
C GLU A 550 -56.03 -7.98 -10.96
N LEU A 551 -55.25 -6.90 -10.91
CA LEU A 551 -53.80 -6.96 -10.75
C LEU A 551 -53.47 -6.97 -9.26
N LYS A 552 -52.59 -7.87 -8.82
CA LYS A 552 -52.17 -7.94 -7.41
C LYS A 552 -50.75 -8.47 -7.26
N ILE A 553 -50.10 -8.13 -6.15
CA ILE A 553 -48.82 -8.73 -5.76
C ILE A 553 -49.11 -9.94 -4.86
N ILE A 554 -48.74 -11.14 -5.30
CA ILE A 554 -48.96 -12.37 -4.51
C ILE A 554 -47.74 -12.76 -3.66
N ARG A 555 -46.56 -12.16 -3.92
CA ARG A 555 -45.34 -12.32 -3.13
C ARG A 555 -44.43 -11.09 -3.26
N GLY A 556 -43.76 -10.70 -2.18
CA GLY A 556 -42.75 -9.63 -2.21
C GLY A 556 -43.29 -8.19 -2.21
N ALA A 557 -44.54 -7.96 -1.81
CA ALA A 557 -45.18 -6.63 -1.84
C ALA A 557 -44.48 -5.54 -1.01
N ASN A 558 -43.64 -5.90 -0.03
CA ASN A 558 -42.83 -4.95 0.74
C ASN A 558 -41.58 -4.44 -0.01
N LYS A 559 -41.24 -5.02 -1.15
CA LYS A 559 -40.00 -4.74 -1.90
C LYS A 559 -40.17 -3.81 -3.09
N VAL A 560 -41.41 -3.50 -3.45
CA VAL A 560 -41.72 -2.73 -4.65
C VAL A 560 -42.87 -1.75 -4.44
N LYS A 561 -42.83 -0.64 -5.18
CA LYS A 561 -44.01 0.19 -5.45
C LYS A 561 -44.39 0.04 -6.92
N VAL A 562 -45.63 0.36 -7.26
CA VAL A 562 -46.15 0.30 -8.63
C VAL A 562 -46.78 1.64 -8.98
N TRP A 563 -46.41 2.19 -10.12
CA TRP A 563 -46.80 3.52 -10.58
C TRP A 563 -47.51 3.44 -11.94
N ALA A 564 -48.43 4.37 -12.19
CA ALA A 564 -49.18 4.43 -13.46
C ALA A 564 -48.43 5.18 -14.59
N THR A 565 -47.24 5.70 -14.31
CA THR A 565 -46.44 6.56 -15.19
C THR A 565 -44.95 6.32 -14.95
N PRO A 566 -44.08 6.48 -15.97
CA PRO A 566 -42.64 6.33 -15.80
C PRO A 566 -42.00 7.37 -14.87
N THR A 567 -42.69 8.47 -14.55
CA THR A 567 -42.18 9.56 -13.69
C THR A 567 -42.87 9.59 -12.33
N LYS A 568 -43.15 8.43 -11.73
CA LYS A 568 -43.80 8.18 -10.41
C LYS A 568 -45.19 8.80 -10.10
N ARG A 569 -45.68 9.86 -10.77
CA ARG A 569 -46.92 10.65 -10.47
C ARG A 569 -48.10 10.03 -9.72
N VAL A 570 -48.50 8.79 -10.01
CA VAL A 570 -49.72 8.16 -9.47
C VAL A 570 -49.42 6.75 -8.98
N LEU A 571 -49.40 6.58 -7.65
CA LEU A 571 -49.23 5.28 -6.99
C LEU A 571 -50.44 4.38 -7.27
N VAL A 572 -50.15 3.18 -7.76
CA VAL A 572 -51.12 2.11 -7.97
C VAL A 572 -51.14 1.23 -6.71
N VAL A 573 -52.08 1.51 -5.82
CA VAL A 573 -52.32 0.67 -4.64
C VAL A 573 -52.91 -0.67 -5.10
N LEU A 574 -52.17 -1.76 -4.87
CA LEU A 574 -52.58 -3.12 -5.23
C LEU A 574 -53.19 -3.86 -4.02
N PRO A 575 -54.19 -4.75 -4.21
CA PRO A 575 -54.80 -5.16 -5.49
C PRO A 575 -55.64 -4.05 -6.14
N ALA A 576 -55.59 -3.95 -7.47
CA ALA A 576 -56.34 -2.98 -8.26
C ALA A 576 -57.17 -3.66 -9.35
N VAL A 577 -58.41 -3.21 -9.54
CA VAL A 577 -59.37 -3.79 -10.49
C VAL A 577 -59.56 -2.87 -11.69
N TYR A 578 -59.44 -3.42 -12.90
CA TYR A 578 -59.56 -2.72 -14.16
C TYR A 578 -60.62 -3.34 -15.07
N SER A 579 -61.30 -2.53 -15.89
CA SER A 579 -62.15 -3.05 -16.96
C SER A 579 -61.29 -3.65 -18.06
N VAL A 580 -61.72 -4.79 -18.63
CA VAL A 580 -61.08 -5.36 -19.84
C VAL A 580 -61.09 -4.37 -21.02
N ALA A 581 -62.03 -3.43 -21.04
CA ALA A 581 -62.08 -2.36 -22.04
C ALA A 581 -60.97 -1.30 -21.89
N ASP A 582 -60.33 -1.20 -20.72
CA ASP A 582 -59.25 -0.24 -20.42
C ASP A 582 -57.85 -0.79 -20.73
N LEU A 583 -57.74 -2.07 -21.13
CA LEU A 583 -56.49 -2.74 -21.50
C LEU A 583 -56.16 -2.50 -22.99
N PRO A 584 -54.89 -2.49 -23.44
CA PRO A 584 -53.69 -2.69 -22.64
C PRO A 584 -53.41 -1.52 -21.71
N ARG A 585 -52.81 -1.80 -20.55
CA ARG A 585 -52.46 -0.79 -19.55
C ARG A 585 -51.04 -1.02 -19.04
N GLU A 586 -50.28 0.07 -18.98
CA GLU A 586 -48.88 0.06 -18.53
C GLU A 586 -48.77 0.40 -17.04
N PHE A 587 -47.76 -0.17 -16.42
CA PHE A 587 -47.37 -0.02 -15.02
C PHE A 587 -45.84 0.06 -14.95
N TRP A 588 -45.33 0.74 -13.94
CA TRP A 588 -43.90 0.98 -13.73
C TRP A 588 -43.53 0.57 -12.31
N ILE A 589 -42.55 -0.31 -12.16
CA ILE A 589 -42.23 -0.99 -10.91
C ILE A 589 -40.90 -0.47 -10.37
N GLU A 590 -40.97 0.17 -9.20
CA GLU A 590 -39.83 0.67 -8.43
C GLU A 590 -39.37 -0.41 -7.46
N GLY A 591 -38.07 -0.69 -7.39
CA GLY A 591 -37.48 -1.49 -6.33
C GLY A 591 -37.19 -0.64 -5.09
N ILE A 592 -37.69 -1.04 -3.93
CA ILE A 592 -37.48 -0.31 -2.65
C ILE A 592 -36.76 -1.14 -1.57
N GLU A 593 -36.69 -2.46 -1.72
CA GLU A 593 -35.93 -3.34 -0.80
C GLU A 593 -35.39 -4.56 -1.56
N GLY A 594 -34.14 -4.93 -1.31
CA GLY A 594 -33.47 -6.03 -2.00
C GLY A 594 -34.14 -7.39 -1.83
N SER A 595 -34.22 -8.15 -2.91
CA SER A 595 -34.64 -9.55 -2.89
C SER A 595 -33.63 -10.43 -2.13
N ALA A 596 -34.16 -11.45 -1.46
CA ALA A 596 -33.41 -12.46 -0.74
C ALA A 596 -33.20 -13.73 -1.59
N GLN A 597 -34.08 -13.95 -2.58
CA GLN A 597 -33.97 -15.00 -3.60
C GLN A 597 -34.45 -14.45 -4.95
N GLN A 598 -33.99 -15.04 -6.05
CA GLN A 598 -34.48 -14.68 -7.38
C GLN A 598 -36.00 -14.86 -7.44
N ARG A 599 -36.67 -13.99 -8.19
CA ARG A 599 -38.13 -14.04 -8.45
C ARG A 599 -38.98 -13.93 -7.19
N ASP A 600 -38.45 -13.41 -6.08
CA ASP A 600 -39.22 -13.36 -4.83
C ASP A 600 -40.32 -12.29 -4.80
N VAL A 601 -40.35 -11.37 -5.77
CA VAL A 601 -41.52 -10.54 -6.10
C VAL A 601 -42.32 -11.22 -7.22
N VAL A 602 -43.64 -11.38 -7.06
CA VAL A 602 -44.53 -11.97 -8.07
C VAL A 602 -45.85 -11.22 -8.16
N PHE A 603 -46.18 -10.81 -9.38
CA PHE A 603 -47.46 -10.21 -9.74
C PHE A 603 -48.39 -11.27 -10.35
N GLU A 604 -49.70 -11.10 -10.18
CA GLU A 604 -50.73 -11.94 -10.81
C GLU A 604 -51.85 -11.07 -11.37
N LEU A 605 -52.21 -11.28 -12.63
CA LEU A 605 -53.41 -10.73 -13.26
C LEU A 605 -54.51 -11.80 -13.25
N SER A 606 -55.59 -11.57 -12.51
CA SER A 606 -56.69 -12.52 -12.29
C SER A 606 -58.00 -12.07 -12.94
N PRO A 607 -58.84 -12.98 -13.45
CA PRO A 607 -60.18 -12.63 -13.91
C PRO A 607 -61.14 -12.53 -12.72
N VAL A 608 -61.97 -11.48 -12.67
CA VAL A 608 -62.90 -11.25 -11.54
C VAL A 608 -64.30 -11.78 -11.84
N ASN A 609 -64.81 -11.49 -13.04
CA ASN A 609 -66.22 -11.69 -13.41
C ASN A 609 -66.41 -12.53 -14.70
N PHE A 610 -65.41 -13.34 -15.07
CA PHE A 610 -65.47 -14.28 -16.18
C PHE A 610 -64.53 -15.47 -15.93
N GLU A 611 -64.72 -16.58 -16.64
CA GLU A 611 -63.80 -17.72 -16.59
C GLU A 611 -62.57 -17.43 -17.45
N GLY A 612 -61.39 -17.38 -16.83
CA GLY A 612 -60.11 -17.23 -17.51
C GLY A 612 -58.97 -17.87 -16.72
N VAL A 613 -57.83 -18.03 -17.35
CA VAL A 613 -56.58 -18.45 -16.71
C VAL A 613 -55.88 -17.19 -16.21
N PRO A 614 -55.59 -17.07 -14.89
CA PRO A 614 -54.74 -16.00 -14.37
C PRO A 614 -53.34 -16.10 -14.95
N ASP A 615 -52.68 -14.96 -15.07
CA ASP A 615 -51.33 -14.87 -15.61
C ASP A 615 -50.37 -14.19 -14.62
N ARG A 616 -49.06 -14.44 -14.73
CA ARG A 616 -48.08 -14.09 -13.69
C ARG A 616 -46.75 -13.61 -14.28
N VAL A 617 -46.11 -12.69 -13.56
CA VAL A 617 -44.72 -12.31 -13.82
C VAL A 617 -43.92 -12.27 -12.53
N ALA A 618 -42.63 -12.59 -12.64
CA ALA A 618 -41.71 -12.51 -11.53
C ALA A 618 -40.68 -11.40 -11.71
N LEU A 619 -40.26 -10.80 -10.60
CA LEU A 619 -39.25 -9.75 -10.52
C LEU A 619 -38.24 -10.06 -9.40
N THR A 620 -37.00 -9.66 -9.61
CA THR A 620 -35.91 -9.74 -8.62
C THR A 620 -35.37 -8.32 -8.37
N VAL A 621 -35.46 -7.82 -7.14
CA VAL A 621 -34.88 -6.52 -6.78
C VAL A 621 -33.44 -6.73 -6.33
N ILE A 622 -32.49 -6.08 -6.98
CA ILE A 622 -31.05 -6.15 -6.67
C ILE A 622 -30.68 -5.03 -5.71
N GLN A 623 -29.98 -5.38 -4.64
CA GLN A 623 -29.39 -4.42 -3.71
C GLN A 623 -27.95 -4.86 -3.39
N PHE A 624 -27.09 -3.91 -3.04
CA PHE A 624 -25.78 -4.23 -2.46
C PHE A 624 -25.97 -4.88 -1.09
N ALA A 625 -25.25 -5.97 -0.84
CA ALA A 625 -25.18 -6.64 0.46
C ALA A 625 -23.91 -6.26 1.22
N GLN A 626 -22.78 -6.14 0.52
CA GLN A 626 -21.49 -5.81 1.13
C GLN A 626 -20.47 -5.35 0.06
N MET A 627 -19.63 -4.39 0.43
CA MET A 627 -18.34 -4.13 -0.22
C MET A 627 -17.21 -4.30 0.79
N ALA A 628 -16.13 -4.98 0.39
CA ALA A 628 -15.05 -5.35 1.31
C ALA A 628 -13.68 -5.38 0.62
N TRP A 629 -12.66 -4.99 1.38
CA TRP A 629 -11.26 -5.09 0.99
C TRP A 629 -10.68 -6.47 1.31
N ILE A 630 -9.94 -7.02 0.36
CA ILE A 630 -9.13 -8.23 0.51
C ILE A 630 -7.69 -7.86 0.13
N GLY A 631 -6.75 -8.09 1.03
CA GLY A 631 -5.34 -7.81 0.79
C GLY A 631 -4.73 -8.74 -0.26
N GLN A 632 -3.59 -8.34 -0.81
CA GLN A 632 -2.73 -9.17 -1.66
C GLN A 632 -1.35 -9.32 -0.98
N ARG A 633 -1.29 -10.08 0.12
CA ARG A 633 -0.08 -10.24 0.96
C ARG A 633 0.48 -8.93 1.51
N ASN A 634 -0.39 -7.95 1.74
CA ASN A 634 -0.03 -6.58 2.15
C ASN A 634 -0.66 -6.14 3.48
N SER A 635 -1.19 -7.07 4.28
CA SER A 635 -1.39 -6.88 5.72
C SER A 635 -0.06 -6.74 6.48
N LEU A 636 -0.14 -6.43 7.77
CA LEU A 636 0.97 -6.48 8.73
C LEU A 636 1.64 -7.87 8.71
N ASN A 637 0.83 -8.93 8.70
CA ASN A 637 1.29 -10.32 8.71
C ASN A 637 1.70 -10.86 7.32
N ASN A 638 1.68 -10.01 6.28
CA ASN A 638 2.01 -10.36 4.89
C ASN A 638 1.03 -11.37 4.24
N ASP A 639 -0.21 -11.37 4.68
CA ASP A 639 -1.32 -12.17 4.15
C ASP A 639 -2.41 -11.29 3.51
N ASN A 640 -3.56 -11.89 3.19
CA ASN A 640 -4.68 -11.22 2.53
C ASN A 640 -5.71 -10.66 3.52
N ALA A 641 -5.50 -10.82 4.84
CA ALA A 641 -6.39 -10.32 5.88
C ALA A 641 -5.89 -8.95 6.35
N LEU A 642 -6.34 -7.88 5.70
CA LEU A 642 -5.98 -6.51 6.08
C LEU A 642 -6.37 -6.24 7.53
N ASP A 643 -5.44 -5.64 8.28
CA ASP A 643 -5.61 -5.32 9.68
C ASP A 643 -6.57 -4.12 9.86
N ALA A 644 -7.19 -4.02 11.04
CA ALA A 644 -7.82 -2.77 11.44
C ALA A 644 -6.76 -1.66 11.53
N ASP A 645 -7.13 -0.45 11.12
CA ASP A 645 -6.28 0.71 11.31
C ASP A 645 -6.42 1.25 12.75
N PRO A 646 -5.32 1.36 13.53
CA PRO A 646 -5.39 1.83 14.91
C PRO A 646 -5.61 3.34 15.08
N HIS A 647 -5.42 4.17 14.05
CA HIS A 647 -5.67 5.62 14.16
C HIS A 647 -7.15 5.98 14.19
N VAL A 648 -8.04 5.07 13.81
CA VAL A 648 -9.40 5.40 13.36
C VAL A 648 -10.49 4.70 14.19
N PRO A 649 -10.38 4.62 15.53
CA PRO A 649 -11.21 3.73 16.35
C PRO A 649 -12.72 4.03 16.31
N GLY A 650 -13.13 5.20 15.81
CA GLY A 650 -14.52 5.56 15.58
C GLY A 650 -15.11 5.05 14.24
N TRP A 651 -14.29 4.77 13.23
CA TRP A 651 -14.74 4.41 11.88
C TRP A 651 -14.88 2.89 11.72
N ALA A 652 -16.13 2.43 11.77
CA ALA A 652 -16.45 1.01 11.82
C ALA A 652 -15.91 0.22 10.62
N GLY A 653 -14.97 -0.68 10.90
CA GLY A 653 -14.44 -1.63 9.92
C GLY A 653 -13.33 -1.11 9.02
N ALA A 654 -12.81 0.10 9.26
CA ALA A 654 -11.67 0.64 8.52
C ALA A 654 -10.43 -0.28 8.57
N ARG A 655 -9.58 -0.18 7.55
CA ARG A 655 -8.47 -1.09 7.28
C ARG A 655 -7.22 -0.34 6.88
N ARG A 656 -6.07 -0.97 7.10
CA ARG A 656 -4.78 -0.49 6.59
C ARG A 656 -4.12 -1.45 5.61
N VAL A 657 -3.31 -0.88 4.71
CA VAL A 657 -2.49 -1.61 3.74
C VAL A 657 -1.05 -1.14 3.77
N PHE A 658 -0.11 -2.07 3.64
CA PHE A 658 1.33 -1.79 3.52
C PHE A 658 1.79 -2.06 2.07
N PRO A 659 1.82 -1.05 1.17
CA PRO A 659 2.07 -1.22 -0.25
C PRO A 659 3.55 -1.49 -0.59
N ASP A 660 4.45 -1.44 0.39
CA ASP A 660 5.87 -1.72 0.23
C ASP A 660 6.16 -3.10 -0.38
N ALA A 661 7.25 -3.20 -1.13
CA ALA A 661 7.95 -4.47 -1.32
C ALA A 661 8.44 -4.99 0.05
N ARG A 662 8.72 -6.29 0.17
CA ARG A 662 9.29 -6.86 1.42
C ARG A 662 10.80 -7.10 1.36
N SER A 663 11.41 -6.85 0.20
CA SER A 663 12.86 -6.73 0.01
C SER A 663 13.14 -5.85 -1.22
N THR A 664 14.39 -5.44 -1.40
CA THR A 664 14.88 -4.72 -2.59
C THR A 664 14.73 -5.50 -3.91
N THR A 665 14.40 -6.80 -3.86
CA THR A 665 14.21 -7.67 -5.03
C THR A 665 12.76 -8.00 -5.35
N GLU A 666 11.83 -7.62 -4.49
CA GLU A 666 10.40 -7.80 -4.72
C GLU A 666 9.77 -6.56 -5.36
N ALA A 667 8.65 -6.76 -6.06
CA ALA A 667 7.79 -5.66 -6.47
C ALA A 667 7.00 -5.12 -5.26
N ALA A 668 6.59 -3.85 -5.34
CA ALA A 668 5.60 -3.29 -4.43
C ALA A 668 4.31 -4.12 -4.40
N ARG A 669 3.65 -4.13 -3.24
CA ARG A 669 2.36 -4.80 -3.01
C ARG A 669 1.24 -3.76 -2.92
N ASP A 670 1.23 -2.81 -3.85
CA ASP A 670 0.36 -1.62 -3.90
C ASP A 670 -1.06 -1.90 -4.43
N ARG A 671 -1.49 -3.16 -4.42
CA ARG A 671 -2.78 -3.62 -4.96
C ARG A 671 -3.60 -4.33 -3.90
N VAL A 672 -4.90 -4.02 -3.86
CA VAL A 672 -5.90 -4.72 -3.05
C VAL A 672 -7.04 -5.18 -3.96
N THR A 673 -7.68 -6.27 -3.56
CA THR A 673 -8.87 -6.77 -4.24
C THR A 673 -10.12 -6.24 -3.55
N LEU A 674 -10.94 -5.50 -4.30
CA LEU A 674 -12.28 -5.13 -3.90
C LEU A 674 -13.21 -6.31 -4.19
N SER A 675 -13.92 -6.83 -3.18
CA SER A 675 -15.08 -7.70 -3.38
C SER A 675 -16.37 -6.88 -3.26
N VAL A 676 -17.24 -7.01 -4.26
CA VAL A 676 -18.57 -6.42 -4.32
C VAL A 676 -19.59 -7.55 -4.34
N LYS A 677 -20.57 -7.48 -3.43
CA LYS A 677 -21.55 -8.53 -3.19
C LYS A 677 -22.97 -7.98 -3.19
N LEU A 678 -23.85 -8.64 -3.93
CA LEU A 678 -25.27 -8.35 -4.05
C LEU A 678 -26.09 -9.25 -3.11
N THR A 679 -27.30 -8.83 -2.73
CA THR A 679 -28.22 -9.62 -1.89
C THR A 679 -28.62 -10.93 -2.56
N VAL A 680 -28.74 -10.92 -3.87
CA VAL A 680 -29.25 -12.01 -4.72
C VAL A 680 -28.46 -12.08 -6.03
N GLU A 681 -28.47 -13.24 -6.67
CA GLU A 681 -27.86 -13.43 -7.99
C GLU A 681 -28.69 -12.72 -9.08
N PRO A 682 -28.08 -11.87 -9.93
CA PRO A 682 -28.74 -11.31 -11.10
C PRO A 682 -29.33 -12.39 -12.01
N VAL A 683 -30.51 -12.13 -12.57
CA VAL A 683 -31.19 -13.06 -13.50
C VAL A 683 -30.60 -12.98 -14.91
N GLU A 684 -30.01 -11.83 -15.25
CA GLU A 684 -29.23 -11.57 -16.46
C GLU A 684 -27.91 -10.88 -16.11
N ASN A 685 -27.14 -10.43 -17.11
CA ASN A 685 -25.91 -9.70 -16.83
C ASN A 685 -26.24 -8.30 -16.28
N LEU A 686 -25.77 -7.98 -15.08
CA LEU A 686 -25.91 -6.66 -14.47
C LEU A 686 -24.56 -5.93 -14.53
N ASP A 687 -24.57 -4.67 -14.92
CA ASP A 687 -23.44 -3.77 -14.74
C ASP A 687 -23.59 -2.98 -13.43
N VAL A 688 -22.47 -2.83 -12.73
CA VAL A 688 -22.33 -1.96 -11.56
C VAL A 688 -21.22 -0.96 -11.85
N PHE A 689 -21.46 0.30 -11.54
CA PHE A 689 -20.49 1.37 -11.72
C PHE A 689 -19.81 1.70 -10.39
N LEU A 690 -18.49 1.86 -10.43
CA LEU A 690 -17.63 2.05 -9.26
C LEU A 690 -16.81 3.32 -9.43
N ARG A 691 -16.69 4.10 -8.36
CA ARG A 691 -15.79 5.26 -8.30
C ARG A 691 -15.03 5.28 -6.98
N ALA A 692 -13.73 5.54 -7.08
CA ALA A 692 -12.86 5.72 -5.94
C ALA A 692 -12.84 7.19 -5.51
N PHE A 693 -12.67 7.40 -4.21
CA PHE A 693 -12.64 8.70 -3.57
C PHE A 693 -11.44 8.75 -2.64
N ASP A 694 -10.80 9.91 -2.67
CA ASP A 694 -10.03 10.45 -1.57
C ASP A 694 -10.98 10.85 -0.43
N ILE A 695 -10.52 10.81 0.82
CA ILE A 695 -11.33 10.95 2.04
C ILE A 695 -10.45 11.45 3.18
N ASP A 696 -10.85 12.54 3.86
CA ASP A 696 -10.26 13.11 5.10
C ASP A 696 -9.39 12.15 5.96
N ASP A 697 -8.18 12.57 6.37
CA ASP A 697 -7.38 11.81 7.34
C ASP A 697 -8.11 11.66 8.69
N PRO A 698 -8.59 10.44 9.03
CA PRO A 698 -9.28 10.20 10.30
C PRO A 698 -8.44 10.40 11.56
N ALA A 699 -7.11 10.50 11.45
CA ALA A 699 -6.23 10.83 12.57
C ALA A 699 -6.16 12.34 12.85
N ALA A 700 -6.56 13.20 11.90
CA ALA A 700 -6.42 14.64 11.97
C ALA A 700 -7.76 15.34 12.28
N HIS A 701 -7.89 15.88 13.50
CA HIS A 701 -9.05 16.70 13.89
C HIS A 701 -8.62 18.03 14.58
N ASP A 702 -7.37 18.47 14.39
CA ASP A 702 -6.79 19.70 14.95
C ASP A 702 -5.71 20.27 13.98
N PRO A 703 -5.56 21.60 13.80
CA PRO A 703 -5.60 22.14 12.44
C PRO A 703 -4.23 22.45 11.83
N HIS A 704 -3.89 21.99 10.63
CA HIS A 704 -4.49 20.93 9.82
C HIS A 704 -3.31 20.08 9.30
N VAL A 705 -3.39 18.76 9.44
CA VAL A 705 -2.41 17.87 8.79
C VAL A 705 -2.77 17.81 7.30
N ASP A 706 -4.03 17.55 7.00
CA ASP A 706 -4.58 17.55 5.63
C ASP A 706 -5.15 18.97 5.33
N PRO A 707 -4.53 19.77 4.45
CA PRO A 707 -4.69 21.23 4.38
C PRO A 707 -5.89 21.70 3.54
N ASN A 708 -6.73 20.77 3.11
CA ASN A 708 -8.03 20.98 2.46
C ASN A 708 -9.20 20.89 3.45
N ASP A 709 -8.96 20.43 4.69
CA ASP A 709 -9.61 21.05 5.84
C ASP A 709 -9.59 22.57 5.69
N ASP A 710 -10.71 23.26 5.99
CA ASP A 710 -11.01 24.66 5.57
C ASP A 710 -11.61 24.83 4.15
N GLY A 711 -11.58 23.77 3.33
CA GLY A 711 -12.14 23.73 1.98
C GLY A 711 -11.29 24.46 0.93
N SER A 712 -10.02 24.76 1.22
CA SER A 712 -9.10 25.40 0.28
C SER A 712 -8.55 24.44 -0.78
N SER A 713 -7.72 24.98 -1.66
CA SER A 713 -6.95 24.24 -2.65
C SER A 713 -5.62 24.96 -2.81
N GLY A 714 -4.52 24.22 -2.88
CA GLY A 714 -3.21 24.82 -2.74
C GLY A 714 -2.06 23.83 -2.95
N THR A 715 -0.98 24.08 -2.21
CA THR A 715 0.20 23.21 -2.19
C THR A 715 0.57 22.95 -0.74
N TYR A 716 0.84 21.69 -0.40
CA TYR A 716 1.28 21.29 0.93
C TYR A 716 2.50 22.11 1.39
N PRO A 717 2.50 22.70 2.60
CA PRO A 717 3.56 23.57 3.07
C PRO A 717 4.96 22.95 2.92
N ASN A 718 5.86 23.69 2.26
CA ASN A 718 7.24 23.28 1.98
C ASN A 718 7.40 22.04 1.05
N THR A 719 6.40 21.76 0.22
CA THR A 719 6.46 20.74 -0.84
C THR A 719 6.07 21.33 -2.20
N SER A 720 6.10 20.51 -3.26
CA SER A 720 5.45 20.80 -4.55
C SER A 720 4.16 20.00 -4.80
N ILE A 721 3.63 19.32 -3.78
CA ILE A 721 2.41 18.48 -3.87
C ILE A 721 1.17 19.38 -3.80
N GLY A 722 0.40 19.42 -4.88
CA GLY A 722 -0.85 20.17 -4.97
C GLY A 722 -2.05 19.38 -4.48
N TYR A 723 -2.93 20.05 -3.74
CA TYR A 723 -4.18 19.53 -3.19
C TYR A 723 -5.38 20.38 -3.63
N THR A 724 -6.58 19.82 -3.49
CA THR A 724 -7.87 20.45 -3.79
C THR A 724 -8.86 20.24 -2.65
N ALA A 725 -10.01 20.93 -2.68
CA ALA A 725 -11.06 20.79 -1.67
C ALA A 725 -11.75 19.41 -1.65
N ASP A 726 -11.51 18.57 -2.68
CA ASP A 726 -12.11 17.24 -2.86
C ASP A 726 -11.03 16.11 -2.99
N GLU A 727 -9.73 16.45 -3.00
CA GLU A 727 -8.59 15.50 -3.13
C GLU A 727 -7.31 16.13 -2.55
N ASP A 728 -6.70 15.54 -1.53
CA ASP A 728 -5.41 15.96 -0.98
C ASP A 728 -4.39 14.81 -0.76
N ASN A 729 -4.75 13.55 -1.01
CA ASN A 729 -3.84 12.41 -1.04
C ASN A 729 -2.54 12.79 -1.74
N ARG A 730 -1.44 12.61 -1.00
CA ARG A 730 -0.12 13.14 -1.37
C ARG A 730 0.47 12.33 -2.52
N GLY A 731 0.04 11.08 -2.65
CA GLY A 731 0.39 10.16 -3.73
C GLY A 731 -0.53 10.28 -4.94
N ARG A 732 -0.04 9.79 -6.09
CA ARG A 732 -0.86 9.67 -7.30
C ARG A 732 -0.58 8.36 -8.04
N VAL A 733 -1.64 7.66 -8.45
CA VAL A 733 -1.59 6.47 -9.30
C VAL A 733 -2.43 6.74 -10.54
N GLY A 734 -1.90 6.49 -11.74
CA GLY A 734 -2.57 6.90 -12.99
C GLY A 734 -2.78 8.43 -13.12
N GLY A 735 -2.19 9.24 -12.24
CA GLY A 735 -2.43 10.68 -12.12
C GLY A 735 -3.50 11.09 -11.10
N LYS A 736 -4.20 10.12 -10.49
CA LYS A 736 -5.32 10.31 -9.56
C LYS A 736 -4.87 10.23 -8.11
N ALA A 737 -5.40 11.10 -7.25
CA ALA A 737 -5.12 11.09 -5.82
C ALA A 737 -5.99 10.03 -5.11
N SER A 738 -7.24 9.89 -5.57
CA SER A 738 -8.23 8.85 -5.24
C SER A 738 -7.84 7.38 -5.61
N GLY A 739 -6.60 7.12 -6.03
CA GLY A 739 -6.14 5.78 -6.43
C GLY A 739 -6.63 5.34 -7.82
N LEU A 740 -6.54 4.04 -8.14
CA LEU A 740 -6.88 3.54 -9.48
C LEU A 740 -7.61 2.19 -9.43
N ILE A 741 -8.87 2.15 -9.87
CA ILE A 741 -9.62 0.91 -10.10
C ILE A 741 -9.32 0.38 -11.51
N THR A 742 -9.11 -0.93 -11.63
CA THR A 742 -8.84 -1.57 -12.92
C THR A 742 -10.03 -1.40 -13.88
N GLY A 743 -9.78 -0.74 -15.01
CA GLY A 743 -10.79 -0.53 -16.06
C GLY A 743 -11.63 0.74 -15.92
N GLN A 744 -11.16 1.76 -15.18
CA GLN A 744 -11.77 3.09 -15.19
C GLN A 744 -11.76 3.74 -16.59
N ASP A 745 -12.82 4.49 -16.87
CA ASP A 745 -12.96 5.34 -18.05
C ASP A 745 -12.42 6.78 -17.80
N ALA A 746 -12.75 7.72 -18.69
CA ALA A 746 -12.26 9.09 -18.61
C ALA A 746 -12.89 9.93 -17.48
N ASP A 747 -14.01 9.48 -16.92
CA ASP A 747 -14.74 10.12 -15.81
C ASP A 747 -14.42 9.44 -14.46
N ASP A 748 -13.36 8.63 -14.41
CA ASP A 748 -12.92 7.83 -13.27
C ASP A 748 -13.91 6.76 -12.80
N ILE A 749 -14.81 6.32 -13.67
CA ILE A 749 -15.79 5.26 -13.38
C ILE A 749 -15.31 3.93 -13.95
N ALA A 750 -15.24 2.89 -13.10
CA ALA A 750 -15.02 1.51 -13.53
C ALA A 750 -16.35 0.76 -13.63
N ARG A 751 -16.54 0.03 -14.74
CA ARG A 751 -17.69 -0.85 -14.97
C ARG A 751 -17.38 -2.29 -14.54
N LEU A 752 -18.18 -2.82 -13.62
CA LEU A 752 -18.06 -4.17 -13.08
C LEU A 752 -19.28 -5.02 -13.48
N THR A 753 -19.14 -5.82 -14.53
CA THR A 753 -20.22 -6.72 -14.97
C THR A 753 -20.31 -7.99 -14.11
N PHE A 754 -21.44 -8.15 -13.43
CA PHE A 754 -21.88 -9.38 -12.79
C PHE A 754 -22.57 -10.27 -13.84
N PRO A 755 -22.08 -11.48 -14.11
CA PRO A 755 -22.78 -12.41 -14.97
C PRO A 755 -24.02 -12.98 -14.27
N ALA A 756 -25.04 -13.33 -15.05
CA ALA A 756 -26.24 -14.03 -14.56
C ALA A 756 -25.86 -15.23 -13.68
N GLY A 757 -26.53 -15.38 -12.53
CA GLY A 757 -26.23 -16.45 -11.56
C GLY A 757 -24.99 -16.22 -10.69
N SER A 758 -24.38 -15.03 -10.69
CA SER A 758 -23.27 -14.68 -9.78
C SER A 758 -23.54 -13.38 -9.03
N LYS A 759 -23.69 -13.46 -7.70
CA LYS A 759 -23.89 -12.28 -6.82
C LYS A 759 -22.63 -11.71 -6.19
N GLU A 760 -21.47 -12.31 -6.43
CA GLU A 760 -20.20 -11.79 -5.93
C GLU A 760 -19.24 -11.64 -7.09
N LYS A 761 -18.52 -10.51 -7.11
CA LYS A 761 -17.57 -10.16 -8.15
C LYS A 761 -16.44 -9.34 -7.55
N THR A 762 -15.23 -9.60 -8.02
CA THR A 762 -14.03 -8.89 -7.58
C THR A 762 -13.46 -8.02 -8.70
N THR A 763 -12.84 -6.91 -8.31
CA THR A 763 -11.94 -6.12 -9.16
C THR A 763 -10.69 -5.74 -8.35
N GLU A 764 -9.66 -5.23 -9.02
CA GLU A 764 -8.42 -4.80 -8.39
C GLU A 764 -8.34 -3.28 -8.33
N PHE A 765 -7.95 -2.78 -7.17
CA PHE A 765 -7.70 -1.38 -6.87
C PHE A 765 -6.23 -1.21 -6.49
N GLN A 766 -5.56 -0.21 -7.08
CA GLN A 766 -4.19 0.15 -6.78
C GLN A 766 -4.18 1.42 -5.91
N VAL A 767 -3.60 1.29 -4.72
CA VAL A 767 -3.38 2.40 -3.77
C VAL A 767 -2.10 3.16 -4.11
N THR A 768 -1.97 4.37 -3.58
CA THR A 768 -0.72 5.14 -3.62
C THR A 768 0.32 4.53 -2.68
N LYS A 769 1.46 5.22 -2.52
CA LYS A 769 2.57 4.80 -1.64
C LYS A 769 2.93 5.90 -0.64
N GLN A 770 2.03 6.85 -0.38
CA GLN A 770 2.27 7.95 0.54
C GLN A 770 1.60 7.60 1.87
N PRO A 771 2.32 7.57 3.00
CA PRO A 771 1.72 7.21 4.27
C PRO A 771 0.71 8.28 4.69
N GLY A 772 -0.46 7.82 5.13
CA GLY A 772 -1.61 8.67 5.45
C GLY A 772 -2.58 8.86 4.29
N ASP A 773 -2.28 8.37 3.07
CA ASP A 773 -3.26 8.45 1.98
C ASP A 773 -4.47 7.50 2.23
N ASN A 774 -5.67 8.00 1.97
CA ASN A 774 -6.96 7.43 2.34
C ASN A 774 -7.80 7.05 1.12
N PHE A 775 -8.61 5.99 1.23
CA PHE A 775 -9.50 5.58 0.12
C PHE A 775 -10.85 5.02 0.58
N ARG A 776 -11.91 5.41 -0.13
CA ARG A 776 -13.18 4.65 -0.20
C ARG A 776 -13.58 4.43 -1.66
N ILE A 777 -14.35 3.37 -1.92
CA ILE A 777 -15.02 3.14 -3.21
C ILE A 777 -16.52 3.03 -2.97
N ALA A 778 -17.31 3.78 -3.74
CA ALA A 778 -18.77 3.69 -3.78
C ALA A 778 -19.27 3.04 -5.08
N ALA A 779 -20.47 2.48 -5.04
CA ALA A 779 -21.08 1.74 -6.14
C ALA A 779 -22.57 2.07 -6.36
N ALA A 780 -23.03 2.04 -7.60
CA ALA A 780 -24.45 2.04 -7.96
C ALA A 780 -24.74 1.18 -9.22
N CYS A 781 -26.02 0.96 -9.52
CA CYS A 781 -26.44 0.30 -10.76
C CYS A 781 -26.49 1.27 -11.94
N ASP A 782 -26.96 2.50 -11.72
CA ASP A 782 -26.80 3.61 -12.65
C ASP A 782 -25.38 4.21 -12.58
N ARG A 783 -24.92 4.76 -13.71
CA ARG A 783 -23.64 5.45 -13.89
C ARG A 783 -23.73 6.94 -13.56
N ASP A 784 -24.85 7.59 -13.89
CA ASP A 784 -24.96 9.04 -13.77
C ASP A 784 -25.10 9.48 -12.31
N PHE A 785 -25.71 8.68 -11.44
CA PHE A 785 -25.67 8.83 -9.99
C PHE A 785 -24.23 8.76 -9.42
N VAL A 786 -23.37 7.88 -9.97
CA VAL A 786 -21.96 7.78 -9.56
C VAL A 786 -21.12 8.99 -9.99
N LEU A 787 -21.51 9.69 -11.06
CA LEU A 787 -20.91 10.98 -11.43
C LEU A 787 -21.23 12.06 -10.38
N ASP A 788 -22.44 12.01 -9.81
CA ASP A 788 -22.92 13.00 -8.84
C ASP A 788 -22.44 12.76 -7.40
N PHE A 789 -21.91 11.58 -7.07
CA PHE A 789 -21.18 11.36 -5.82
C PHE A 789 -20.04 12.38 -5.61
N ARG A 790 -19.79 12.73 -4.35
CA ARG A 790 -18.62 13.48 -3.88
C ARG A 790 -18.17 13.04 -2.49
N ASN A 791 -16.97 13.48 -2.13
CA ASN A 791 -16.53 13.70 -0.76
C ASN A 791 -15.86 15.09 -0.72
N ARG A 792 -15.87 15.74 0.45
CA ARG A 792 -15.20 17.00 0.76
C ARG A 792 -14.67 16.92 2.17
N ASP A 793 -13.54 16.26 2.34
CA ASP A 793 -12.86 15.92 3.60
C ASP A 793 -13.54 16.41 4.87
N GLN A 794 -13.12 17.53 5.45
CA GLN A 794 -13.68 18.09 6.69
C GLN A 794 -15.22 18.13 6.80
N ARG A 795 -15.89 18.34 5.68
CA ARG A 795 -17.34 18.57 5.63
C ARG A 795 -18.13 17.27 5.56
N ASP A 796 -17.72 16.38 4.67
CA ASP A 796 -18.42 15.13 4.42
C ASP A 796 -17.81 13.97 5.27
N GLN A 797 -16.61 14.18 5.83
CA GLN A 797 -15.79 13.26 6.64
C GLN A 797 -15.60 11.92 5.94
N GLU A 798 -15.86 10.79 6.60
CA GLU A 798 -15.78 9.48 5.94
C GLU A 798 -16.80 9.31 4.80
N LYS A 799 -17.84 10.15 4.70
CA LYS A 799 -19.07 9.83 3.96
C LYS A 799 -18.96 10.18 2.48
N ILE A 800 -19.57 9.33 1.66
CA ILE A 800 -19.86 9.69 0.27
C ILE A 800 -21.26 10.26 0.24
N VAL A 801 -21.40 11.48 -0.29
CA VAL A 801 -22.67 12.20 -0.39
C VAL A 801 -23.04 12.46 -1.84
N ASP A 802 -24.32 12.60 -2.13
CA ASP A 802 -24.78 13.21 -3.38
C ASP A 802 -24.40 14.70 -3.39
N ARG A 803 -23.84 15.20 -4.49
CA ARG A 803 -23.47 16.63 -4.61
C ARG A 803 -24.66 17.57 -4.69
N ASN A 804 -25.84 17.08 -5.09
CA ASN A 804 -27.02 17.92 -5.32
C ASN A 804 -27.78 18.19 -4.01
N ASN A 805 -28.09 17.14 -3.24
CA ASN A 805 -28.81 17.25 -1.96
C ASN A 805 -27.91 17.27 -0.71
N GLU A 806 -26.61 16.96 -0.86
CA GLU A 806 -25.59 16.92 0.20
C GLU A 806 -25.84 15.87 1.31
N LYS A 807 -26.68 14.86 1.03
CA LYS A 807 -26.95 13.74 1.93
C LYS A 807 -26.04 12.55 1.64
N GLU A 808 -25.69 11.82 2.69
CA GLU A 808 -25.00 10.53 2.59
C GLU A 808 -25.83 9.56 1.73
N ILE A 809 -25.17 8.90 0.77
CA ILE A 809 -25.86 8.06 -0.21
C ILE A 809 -26.57 6.86 0.46
N PRO A 810 -27.75 6.43 -0.03
CA PRO A 810 -28.53 5.39 0.65
C PRO A 810 -27.77 4.06 0.74
N ASP A 811 -27.96 3.32 1.84
CA ASP A 811 -27.25 2.07 2.12
C ASP A 811 -25.71 2.20 2.10
N SER A 812 -25.12 3.33 2.50
CA SER A 812 -23.67 3.56 2.49
C SER A 812 -22.86 2.40 3.08
N GLY A 813 -23.30 1.83 4.21
CA GLY A 813 -22.68 0.66 4.85
C GLY A 813 -22.74 -0.67 4.06
N LYS A 814 -23.42 -0.71 2.92
CA LYS A 814 -23.49 -1.86 1.99
C LYS A 814 -22.86 -1.55 0.62
N ARG A 815 -23.04 -0.32 0.10
CA ARG A 815 -22.59 0.13 -1.24
C ARG A 815 -21.35 1.04 -1.24
N VAL A 816 -20.72 1.24 -0.08
CA VAL A 816 -19.42 1.90 0.05
C VAL A 816 -18.48 1.00 0.85
N THR A 817 -17.22 0.90 0.46
CA THR A 817 -16.20 0.19 1.24
C THR A 817 -16.02 0.82 2.63
N PRO A 818 -15.47 0.09 3.62
CA PRO A 818 -14.77 0.75 4.73
C PRO A 818 -13.62 1.62 4.22
N VAL A 819 -13.13 2.54 5.05
CA VAL A 819 -11.93 3.33 4.73
C VAL A 819 -10.70 2.43 4.67
N LEU A 820 -9.83 2.69 3.71
CA LEU A 820 -8.53 2.04 3.54
C LEU A 820 -7.40 3.08 3.62
N THR A 821 -6.55 2.98 4.63
CA THR A 821 -5.41 3.89 4.83
C THR A 821 -4.09 3.25 4.41
N VAL A 822 -3.21 4.01 3.76
CA VAL A 822 -1.86 3.58 3.40
C VAL A 822 -0.89 3.79 4.56
N TRP A 823 -0.23 2.72 4.97
CA TRP A 823 0.86 2.73 5.95
C TRP A 823 2.18 2.33 5.27
N ARG A 824 3.30 2.93 5.66
CA ARG A 824 4.63 2.57 5.14
C ARG A 824 5.47 1.81 6.15
N ARG A 825 6.23 0.82 5.67
CA ARG A 825 7.25 0.11 6.45
C ARG A 825 8.59 0.82 6.31
N LEU A 826 9.20 1.19 7.42
CA LEU A 826 10.55 1.74 7.45
C LEU A 826 11.53 0.66 7.89
N HIS A 827 12.23 0.03 6.96
CA HIS A 827 13.24 -0.97 7.28
C HIS A 827 14.47 -0.24 7.85
N VAL A 828 14.87 -0.60 9.07
CA VAL A 828 15.98 0.06 9.76
C VAL A 828 17.21 -0.84 9.71
N GLU A 829 18.31 -0.26 9.26
CA GLU A 829 19.67 -0.79 9.37
C GLU A 829 20.40 0.00 10.46
N ARG A 830 21.07 -0.71 11.38
CA ARG A 830 21.69 -0.08 12.55
C ARG A 830 23.09 -0.61 12.82
N ASP A 831 24.04 0.30 12.81
CA ASP A 831 25.45 -0.02 13.02
C ASP A 831 26.06 0.69 14.23
N SER A 832 27.24 0.20 14.62
CA SER A 832 28.11 0.86 15.58
C SER A 832 29.57 0.82 15.15
N MET A 833 30.29 1.92 15.41
CA MET A 833 31.75 1.86 15.49
C MET A 833 32.21 0.80 16.49
N ARG A 834 33.29 0.10 16.15
CA ARG A 834 33.95 -0.85 17.05
C ARG A 834 34.43 -0.18 18.34
N ALA A 835 34.64 -0.98 19.39
CA ALA A 835 35.38 -0.54 20.57
C ALA A 835 36.76 0.04 20.23
N PHE A 836 37.22 0.92 21.11
CA PHE A 836 38.64 1.27 21.25
C PHE A 836 39.51 0.02 21.34
N SER A 837 40.71 0.09 20.77
CA SER A 837 41.61 -1.06 20.73
C SER A 837 42.05 -1.45 22.15
N SER A 838 41.52 -2.58 22.64
CA SER A 838 41.80 -3.12 23.97
C SER A 838 43.15 -3.85 24.02
N LEU A 839 44.23 -3.11 23.74
CA LEU A 839 45.60 -3.61 23.82
C LEU A 839 46.38 -2.85 24.88
N ASN A 840 47.14 -3.63 25.67
CA ASN A 840 47.86 -3.24 26.88
C ASN A 840 48.11 -1.72 27.06
N TRP A 841 47.60 -1.17 28.18
CA TRP A 841 47.47 0.26 28.52
C TRP A 841 48.73 1.15 28.38
N TRP A 842 49.89 0.57 28.05
CA TRP A 842 51.19 1.24 28.05
C TRP A 842 52.04 1.09 26.79
N ASN A 843 52.06 -0.08 26.12
CA ASN A 843 52.90 -0.29 24.93
C ASN A 843 52.13 -0.11 23.60
N THR A 844 50.80 0.02 23.68
CA THR A 844 49.91 0.38 22.57
C THR A 844 48.99 1.49 23.07
N PRO A 845 49.12 2.73 22.59
CA PRO A 845 48.08 3.73 22.76
C PRO A 845 46.80 3.19 22.12
N ASN A 846 45.65 3.38 22.77
CA ASN A 846 44.39 3.33 22.04
C ASN A 846 44.18 4.65 21.31
N GLU A 847 43.16 4.66 20.45
CA GLU A 847 42.85 5.74 19.53
C GLU A 847 42.54 7.07 20.25
N ASN A 848 42.11 7.03 21.52
CA ASN A 848 41.79 8.22 22.33
C ASN A 848 42.94 8.75 23.20
N THR A 849 44.21 8.40 22.92
CA THR A 849 45.31 8.82 23.83
C THR A 849 46.57 9.31 23.16
N VAL A 850 47.09 10.41 23.69
CA VAL A 850 48.38 10.99 23.31
C VAL A 850 49.49 10.42 24.22
N THR A 851 50.48 9.76 23.62
CA THR A 851 51.65 9.24 24.36
C THR A 851 52.94 9.95 23.96
N GLY A 852 53.83 10.19 24.93
CA GLY A 852 55.10 10.86 24.67
C GLY A 852 56.01 10.91 25.89
N ARG A 853 56.81 11.99 26.00
CA ARG A 853 57.66 12.27 27.14
C ARG A 853 57.44 13.65 27.75
N VAL A 854 57.38 13.69 29.08
CA VAL A 854 57.54 14.91 29.87
C VAL A 854 59.03 15.23 29.89
N THR A 855 59.39 16.43 29.43
CA THR A 855 60.76 16.93 29.28
C THR A 855 61.17 17.93 30.37
N ALA A 856 60.20 18.68 30.92
CA ALA A 856 60.39 19.58 32.06
C ALA A 856 59.16 19.56 32.98
N VAL A 857 59.35 19.93 34.25
CA VAL A 857 58.30 19.97 35.28
C VAL A 857 58.46 21.27 36.08
N ARG A 858 57.40 22.08 36.14
CA ARG A 858 57.37 23.37 36.85
C ARG A 858 56.23 23.39 37.85
N VAL A 859 56.53 23.18 39.14
CA VAL A 859 55.56 23.33 40.22
C VAL A 859 55.21 24.82 40.39
N THR A 860 53.92 25.14 40.39
CA THR A 860 53.44 26.51 40.59
C THR A 860 53.13 26.79 42.06
N GLY A 861 52.91 28.05 42.42
CA GLY A 861 52.45 28.41 43.77
C GLY A 861 51.02 27.99 44.09
N ALA A 862 50.19 27.75 43.06
CA ALA A 862 48.76 27.51 43.20
C ALA A 862 48.43 26.14 43.82
N VAL A 863 47.36 26.08 44.61
CA VAL A 863 46.83 24.87 45.25
C VAL A 863 45.61 24.42 44.48
N CYS A 864 45.56 23.14 44.09
CA CYS A 864 44.41 22.54 43.39
C CYS A 864 43.56 21.65 44.32
N ALA A 865 44.19 21.01 45.30
CA ALA A 865 43.53 20.20 46.32
C ALA A 865 44.34 20.28 47.64
N PRO A 866 43.77 19.91 48.80
CA PRO A 866 44.49 19.94 50.07
C PRO A 866 45.81 19.15 50.02
N GLY A 867 46.94 19.86 50.17
CA GLY A 867 48.29 19.27 50.07
C GLY A 867 48.86 19.12 48.66
N LEU A 868 48.10 19.36 47.59
CA LEU A 868 48.55 19.27 46.20
C LEU A 868 48.68 20.63 45.53
N LYS A 869 49.75 20.77 44.73
CA LYS A 869 50.05 21.97 43.93
C LYS A 869 49.70 21.76 42.47
N VAL A 870 49.31 22.83 41.78
CA VAL A 870 49.24 22.84 40.32
C VAL A 870 50.67 22.75 39.78
N THR A 871 50.93 21.77 38.93
CA THR A 871 52.23 21.58 38.27
C THR A 871 52.04 21.68 36.77
N GLU A 872 52.94 22.37 36.09
CA GLU A 872 52.98 22.44 34.63
C GLU A 872 54.02 21.45 34.10
N LEU A 873 53.59 20.53 33.23
CA LEU A 873 54.39 19.51 32.59
C LEU A 873 54.68 19.95 31.15
N THR A 874 55.95 20.06 30.78
CA THR A 874 56.33 20.33 29.39
C THR A 874 56.46 19.02 28.62
N ILE A 875 55.63 18.79 27.62
CA ILE A 875 55.57 17.55 26.84
C ILE A 875 56.17 17.70 25.43
N ASP A 876 56.65 16.60 24.87
CA ASP A 876 57.26 16.54 23.52
C ASP A 876 56.25 16.28 22.38
N GLN A 877 54.96 16.16 22.67
CA GLN A 877 53.90 15.92 21.68
C GLN A 877 53.22 17.19 21.19
N ARG A 878 52.70 17.13 19.97
CA ARG A 878 51.69 18.06 19.46
C ARG A 878 50.38 17.78 20.21
N LEU A 879 49.67 18.84 20.60
CA LEU A 879 48.27 18.78 21.04
C LEU A 879 47.47 19.65 20.07
N ASP A 880 46.27 19.21 19.69
CA ASP A 880 45.54 19.84 18.59
C ASP A 880 44.66 21.02 19.03
N GLN A 881 44.03 20.91 20.19
CA GLN A 881 43.30 22.01 20.84
C GLN A 881 43.83 22.32 22.24
N ALA A 882 43.50 23.51 22.72
CA ALA A 882 43.82 23.96 24.06
C ALA A 882 42.65 23.62 24.98
N ASN A 883 42.96 23.04 26.14
CA ASN A 883 42.01 22.65 27.18
C ASN A 883 41.02 21.51 26.84
N GLN A 884 41.24 20.77 25.75
CA GLN A 884 40.58 19.48 25.46
C GLN A 884 40.61 18.58 26.71
N TYR A 885 41.81 18.17 27.11
CA TYR A 885 42.09 17.27 28.24
C TYR A 885 41.74 17.78 29.65
N ILE A 886 40.90 18.81 29.86
CA ILE A 886 40.50 19.22 31.22
C ILE A 886 39.61 18.15 31.86
N ASN A 887 39.77 17.93 33.18
CA ASN A 887 39.20 16.82 33.95
C ASN A 887 39.73 15.42 33.58
N GLY A 888 40.24 15.24 32.36
CA GLY A 888 40.98 14.07 31.91
C GLY A 888 42.22 13.76 32.76
N SER A 889 42.94 12.71 32.35
CA SER A 889 43.99 12.08 33.15
C SER A 889 45.32 11.99 32.41
N ILE A 890 46.42 12.37 33.07
CA ILE A 890 47.77 12.08 32.59
C ILE A 890 48.52 11.12 33.52
N PHE A 891 48.88 9.97 32.95
CA PHE A 891 49.63 8.91 33.59
C PHE A 891 51.12 9.11 33.31
N VAL A 892 51.90 9.52 34.33
CA VAL A 892 53.33 9.83 34.19
C VAL A 892 54.19 8.76 34.88
N GLU A 893 55.26 8.32 34.21
CA GLU A 893 56.23 7.35 34.74
C GLU A 893 57.06 7.93 35.90
N GLY A 894 56.89 7.37 37.09
CA GLY A 894 57.55 7.81 38.33
C GLY A 894 58.44 6.74 38.98
N ALA A 895 59.14 7.12 40.06
CA ALA A 895 60.15 6.30 40.72
C ALA A 895 59.61 5.02 41.42
N GLY A 896 58.28 4.91 41.58
CA GLY A 896 57.60 3.76 42.21
C GLY A 896 56.49 3.16 41.35
N GLY A 897 56.44 3.48 40.06
CA GLY A 897 55.31 3.16 39.17
C GLY A 897 54.70 4.41 38.55
N PHE A 898 53.52 4.27 37.95
CA PHE A 898 52.82 5.37 37.29
C PHE A 898 52.02 6.20 38.29
N LEU A 899 52.04 7.52 38.11
CA LEU A 899 51.19 8.45 38.84
C LEU A 899 50.10 8.96 37.89
N ASN A 900 48.84 8.67 38.19
CA ASN A 900 47.73 9.36 37.54
C ASN A 900 47.57 10.75 38.16
N LEU A 901 47.50 11.78 37.32
CA LEU A 901 47.34 13.17 37.72
C LEU A 901 46.14 13.78 36.96
N PRO A 902 45.13 14.32 37.66
CA PRO A 902 44.04 15.05 37.02
C PRO A 902 44.59 16.25 36.25
N VAL A 903 44.15 16.43 35.02
CA VAL A 903 44.52 17.53 34.15
C VAL A 903 43.59 18.72 34.39
N LEU A 904 44.17 19.92 34.38
CA LEU A 904 43.52 21.18 34.72
C LEU A 904 43.52 22.20 33.58
N ALA A 905 44.40 22.03 32.59
CA ALA A 905 44.51 22.82 31.36
C ALA A 905 45.60 22.23 30.45
N ASN A 906 45.54 22.46 29.14
CA ASN A 906 46.66 22.18 28.23
C ASN A 906 46.81 23.25 27.15
N SER A 907 48.04 23.43 26.64
CA SER A 907 48.30 24.26 25.44
C SER A 907 48.05 23.49 24.15
N GLN A 908 48.03 24.22 23.03
CA GLN A 908 47.86 23.67 21.68
C GLN A 908 49.02 24.03 20.75
N GLY A 909 49.18 23.24 19.69
CA GLY A 909 50.11 23.47 18.59
C GLY A 909 51.32 22.55 18.61
N ALA A 910 52.39 22.95 17.92
CA ALA A 910 53.62 22.17 17.81
C ALA A 910 54.39 22.12 19.15
N PRO A 911 55.07 21.00 19.47
CA PRO A 911 55.82 20.88 20.73
C PRO A 911 56.97 21.89 20.84
N PRO A 912 57.36 22.28 22.07
CA PRO A 912 56.86 21.77 23.34
C PRO A 912 55.49 22.33 23.73
N ASN A 913 54.60 21.46 24.20
CA ASN A 913 53.32 21.83 24.80
C ASN A 913 53.38 21.75 26.32
N PHE A 914 52.39 22.33 26.99
CA PHE A 914 52.25 22.38 28.44
C PHE A 914 50.95 21.72 28.87
N VAL A 915 51.01 20.83 29.86
CA VAL A 915 49.84 20.24 30.53
C VAL A 915 49.90 20.64 32.00
N SER A 916 48.91 21.40 32.47
CA SER A 916 48.75 21.76 33.88
C SER A 916 47.98 20.66 34.59
N VAL A 917 48.49 20.18 35.72
CA VAL A 917 47.94 19.03 36.44
C VAL A 917 47.84 19.29 37.95
N CYS A 918 46.96 18.57 38.63
CA CYS A 918 46.88 18.59 40.09
C CYS A 918 47.79 17.52 40.72
N GLY A 919 48.83 17.95 41.42
CA GLY A 919 49.89 17.09 41.96
C GLY A 919 51.20 17.24 41.19
N THR A 920 52.26 16.56 41.63
CA THR A 920 53.61 16.70 41.04
C THR A 920 54.21 15.30 40.81
N PRO A 921 54.64 14.95 39.58
CA PRO A 921 55.26 13.65 39.31
C PRO A 921 56.66 13.57 39.92
N ALA A 922 56.92 12.50 40.68
CA ALA A 922 58.21 12.21 41.28
C ALA A 922 58.96 11.16 40.43
N GLY A 923 59.89 11.61 39.59
CA GLY A 923 60.61 10.74 38.66
C GLY A 923 61.82 11.41 37.99
N ARG A 924 62.56 10.62 37.21
CA ARG A 924 63.68 11.11 36.40
C ARG A 924 63.17 11.53 35.02
N LEU A 925 63.47 12.76 34.61
CA LEU A 925 63.15 13.26 33.28
C LEU A 925 64.22 12.82 32.24
N PRO A 926 63.85 12.60 30.97
CA PRO A 926 62.49 12.67 30.43
C PRO A 926 61.67 11.41 30.76
N ALA A 927 60.51 11.59 31.41
CA ALA A 927 59.62 10.53 31.83
C ALA A 927 58.55 10.27 30.75
N ARG A 928 58.17 9.00 30.52
CA ARG A 928 57.06 8.70 29.60
C ARG A 928 55.72 9.16 30.18
N PHE A 929 54.78 9.54 29.32
CA PHE A 929 53.39 9.79 29.71
C PHE A 929 52.39 9.18 28.71
N ARG A 930 51.17 8.95 29.21
CA ARG A 930 49.94 8.79 28.43
C ARG A 930 48.92 9.80 28.93
N LEU A 931 48.41 10.64 28.03
CA LEU A 931 47.38 11.64 28.25
C LEU A 931 46.08 11.12 27.63
N HIS A 932 44.99 11.21 28.39
CA HIS A 932 43.65 10.70 28.08
C HIS A 932 42.63 11.76 28.50
N ASP A 933 41.54 11.87 27.76
CA ASP A 933 40.45 12.82 28.01
C ASP A 933 39.56 12.42 29.20
N ASP A 934 38.47 13.16 29.47
CA ASP A 934 37.41 12.70 30.38
C ASP A 934 36.33 11.81 29.74
N ASP A 935 36.46 11.50 28.43
CA ASP A 935 35.58 10.59 27.69
C ASP A 935 35.51 9.16 28.25
N ASP A 936 34.36 8.52 28.04
CA ASP A 936 34.14 7.10 28.35
C ASP A 936 34.52 6.17 27.17
N ASP A 937 35.79 5.74 27.12
CA ASP A 937 36.31 4.70 26.22
C ASP A 937 35.47 3.37 26.22
N SER A 938 34.55 3.15 27.16
CA SER A 938 33.68 1.97 27.22
C SER A 938 32.32 2.13 26.51
N ILE A 939 32.04 3.31 25.97
CA ILE A 939 30.73 3.63 25.37
C ILE A 939 30.44 2.94 24.03
N LEU A 940 31.48 2.41 23.37
CA LEU A 940 31.40 1.67 22.10
C LEU A 940 31.97 0.24 22.23
N PRO A 941 31.45 -0.75 21.48
CA PRO A 941 30.35 -0.63 20.52
C PRO A 941 28.99 -0.56 21.21
N ARG A 942 28.10 0.22 20.63
CA ARG A 942 26.73 0.44 21.09
C ARG A 942 25.84 0.70 19.88
N VAL A 943 24.93 -0.21 19.55
CA VAL A 943 23.88 0.04 18.56
C VAL A 943 22.96 1.16 19.08
N PRO A 944 22.52 2.12 18.24
CA PRO A 944 21.62 3.20 18.67
C PRO A 944 20.39 2.73 19.47
N ASP A 945 20.10 3.38 20.60
CA ASP A 945 18.85 3.14 21.35
C ASP A 945 17.63 3.71 20.60
N THR A 946 16.92 2.83 19.92
CA THR A 946 15.74 3.16 19.11
C THR A 946 14.41 3.05 19.85
N GLY A 947 14.41 3.10 21.19
CA GLY A 947 13.25 2.85 22.05
C GLY A 947 12.00 3.74 21.88
N TRP A 948 11.99 4.73 20.97
CA TRP A 948 10.82 5.57 20.60
C TRP A 948 10.42 5.47 19.11
N MET A 949 10.94 4.47 18.40
CA MET A 949 10.59 4.16 17.00
C MET A 949 10.40 2.64 16.85
N GLN A 950 9.76 1.99 17.83
CA GLN A 950 9.58 0.54 17.86
C GLN A 950 8.64 0.03 16.75
N ASP A 951 8.65 -1.28 16.50
CA ASP A 951 7.69 -1.99 15.63
C ASP A 951 6.30 -2.04 16.31
N SER A 952 5.67 -0.87 16.43
CA SER A 952 4.46 -0.61 17.21
C SER A 952 3.59 0.45 16.54
N ASP A 953 2.29 0.37 16.80
CA ASP A 953 1.32 1.39 16.39
C ASP A 953 1.06 2.41 17.52
N ALA A 954 1.57 2.17 18.73
CA ALA A 954 1.38 3.06 19.85
C ALA A 954 2.33 4.26 19.74
N ALA A 955 1.79 5.47 19.64
CA ALA A 955 2.57 6.71 19.57
C ALA A 955 3.54 6.92 20.75
N GLY A 956 3.35 6.23 21.89
CA GLY A 956 4.28 6.24 23.02
C GLY A 956 5.57 5.43 22.81
N ASP A 957 5.52 4.42 21.93
CA ASP A 957 6.62 3.50 21.61
C ASP A 957 7.19 3.75 20.20
N ASN A 958 6.38 4.32 19.30
CA ASN A 958 6.73 4.69 17.94
C ASN A 958 6.22 6.12 17.62
N LEU A 959 7.11 7.11 17.69
CA LEU A 959 6.80 8.51 17.38
C LEU A 959 6.49 8.76 15.90
N PHE A 960 6.75 7.80 15.00
CA PHE A 960 6.33 7.86 13.59
C PHE A 960 4.95 7.26 13.32
N ALA A 961 4.30 6.65 14.32
CA ALA A 961 2.96 6.09 14.14
C ALA A 961 1.95 7.14 13.63
N PRO A 962 1.83 8.37 14.20
CA PRO A 962 0.91 9.40 13.69
C PRO A 962 1.17 9.84 12.23
N ALA A 963 2.38 9.57 11.72
CA ALA A 963 2.75 9.78 10.33
C ALA A 963 2.57 8.50 9.47
N TYR A 964 1.74 7.55 9.92
CA TYR A 964 1.40 6.31 9.23
C TYR A 964 2.62 5.42 8.88
N ILE A 965 3.69 5.49 9.68
CA ILE A 965 4.94 4.76 9.46
C ILE A 965 5.21 3.78 10.60
N ARG A 966 5.57 2.56 10.22
CA ARG A 966 5.91 1.46 11.13
C ARG A 966 7.35 0.98 10.87
N PRO A 967 8.29 1.26 11.79
CA PRO A 967 9.66 0.77 11.72
C PRO A 967 9.76 -0.76 11.83
N ILE A 968 10.73 -1.36 11.14
CA ILE A 968 11.03 -2.80 11.17
C ILE A 968 12.55 -2.97 11.28
N TYR A 969 13.01 -3.74 12.27
CA TYR A 969 14.43 -3.98 12.52
C TYR A 969 14.90 -5.28 11.87
N ASP A 970 15.14 -5.21 10.56
CA ASP A 970 15.59 -6.34 9.75
C ASP A 970 16.88 -6.07 8.96
N GLY A 971 17.66 -5.05 9.33
CA GLY A 971 18.91 -4.69 8.66
C GLY A 971 18.68 -4.14 7.24
N GLY A 972 17.61 -3.38 7.01
CA GLY A 972 17.25 -2.93 5.67
C GLY A 972 16.87 -4.09 4.73
N GLY A 973 16.21 -5.13 5.25
CA GLY A 973 15.85 -6.36 4.55
C GLY A 973 16.88 -7.49 4.59
N ASN A 974 18.02 -7.31 5.28
CA ASN A 974 18.97 -8.38 5.59
C ASN A 974 19.60 -8.17 6.97
N SER A 975 19.20 -8.96 7.96
CA SER A 975 19.64 -8.81 9.36
C SER A 975 21.14 -8.99 9.62
N ARG A 976 21.92 -9.39 8.60
CA ARG A 976 23.39 -9.40 8.66
C ARG A 976 24.01 -8.01 8.47
N ASN A 977 23.23 -7.04 8.02
CA ASN A 977 23.67 -5.68 7.80
C ASN A 977 23.78 -4.88 9.12
N ASP A 978 23.11 -5.31 10.21
CA ASP A 978 23.27 -4.71 11.55
C ASP A 978 24.62 -5.21 12.16
N GLU A 979 25.71 -4.47 11.94
CA GLU A 979 27.07 -4.81 12.34
C GLU A 979 27.64 -3.88 13.45
N ASN A 980 28.62 -4.38 14.22
CA ASN A 980 29.28 -3.63 15.31
C ASN A 980 30.81 -3.58 15.09
N ASN A 981 31.22 -3.37 13.83
CA ASN A 981 32.59 -3.55 13.37
C ASN A 981 33.17 -2.35 12.60
N ILE A 982 32.39 -1.28 12.38
CA ILE A 982 32.84 -0.12 11.60
C ILE A 982 34.10 0.42 12.25
N ALA A 983 35.08 0.83 11.43
CA ALA A 983 36.31 1.41 11.94
C ALA A 983 35.99 2.59 12.88
N LEU A 984 36.55 2.51 14.08
CA LEU A 984 36.51 3.61 15.03
C LEU A 984 37.24 4.81 14.44
N ASP A 985 36.52 5.91 14.36
CA ASP A 985 37.01 7.25 14.14
C ASP A 985 36.59 8.06 15.37
N VAL A 986 37.55 8.75 15.99
CA VAL A 986 37.30 9.41 17.28
C VAL A 986 36.46 10.67 17.06
N ASN A 987 36.82 11.48 16.06
CA ASN A 987 36.17 12.76 15.80
C ASN A 987 35.70 12.82 14.35
N THR A 988 34.50 12.33 14.06
CA THR A 988 33.97 12.31 12.70
C THR A 988 33.58 13.72 12.29
N LEU A 989 34.38 14.31 11.38
CA LEU A 989 34.15 15.66 10.90
C LEU A 989 32.92 15.74 9.98
N ASP A 990 32.26 16.91 9.88
CA ASP A 990 31.06 17.09 9.05
C ASP A 990 31.30 16.71 7.58
N ALA A 991 32.53 16.92 7.09
CA ALA A 991 32.96 16.56 5.75
C ALA A 991 33.19 15.04 5.54
N GLU A 992 33.36 14.27 6.62
CA GLU A 992 33.67 12.84 6.63
C GLU A 992 32.42 11.98 6.86
N VAL A 993 31.37 12.53 7.47
CA VAL A 993 30.05 11.91 7.69
C VAL A 993 29.52 11.11 6.48
N PRO A 994 29.53 11.61 5.23
CA PRO A 994 29.04 10.82 4.08
C PRO A 994 29.90 9.58 3.78
N GLY A 995 31.21 9.69 4.01
CA GLY A 995 32.13 8.55 3.91
C GLY A 995 31.93 7.55 5.03
N GLN A 996 31.66 8.03 6.25
CA GLN A 996 31.41 7.18 7.41
C GLN A 996 30.09 6.42 7.29
N ILE A 997 29.01 7.07 6.83
CA ILE A 997 27.75 6.41 6.46
C ILE A 997 28.02 5.33 5.39
N GLY A 998 28.81 5.66 4.35
CA GLY A 998 29.17 4.72 3.29
C GLY A 998 30.12 3.57 3.70
N ASN A 999 30.71 3.61 4.90
CA ASN A 999 31.56 2.53 5.42
C ASN A 999 30.74 1.42 6.09
N GLY A 1000 29.59 1.75 6.69
CA GLY A 1000 28.68 0.78 7.30
C GLY A 1000 27.55 0.37 6.39
N LYS A 1001 26.81 1.34 5.85
CA LYS A 1001 25.53 1.14 5.17
C LYS A 1001 25.60 0.15 3.98
N ASN A 1002 24.86 -0.93 4.11
CA ASN A 1002 24.75 -2.04 3.16
C ASN A 1002 23.41 -2.05 2.39
N ALA A 1003 22.31 -1.60 3.00
CA ALA A 1003 21.00 -1.59 2.35
C ALA A 1003 20.72 -0.28 1.59
N THR A 1004 20.01 -0.37 0.47
CA THR A 1004 19.67 0.79 -0.38
C THR A 1004 18.16 0.95 -0.48
N GLY A 1005 17.66 2.13 -0.08
CA GLY A 1005 16.24 2.48 -0.13
C GLY A 1005 15.76 2.87 -1.54
N THR A 1006 14.57 2.42 -1.91
CA THR A 1006 13.86 2.83 -3.13
C THR A 1006 12.52 3.48 -2.76
N ASN A 1007 11.76 3.98 -3.73
CA ASN A 1007 10.38 4.43 -3.48
C ASN A 1007 9.47 3.31 -2.98
N ASP A 1008 9.78 2.06 -3.37
CA ASP A 1008 8.95 0.88 -3.13
C ASP A 1008 9.43 0.05 -1.91
N PHE A 1009 10.61 0.37 -1.37
CA PHE A 1009 11.22 -0.29 -0.22
C PHE A 1009 12.03 0.74 0.57
N TRP A 1010 11.46 1.26 1.66
CA TRP A 1010 12.11 2.31 2.46
C TRP A 1010 13.13 1.72 3.42
N VAL A 1011 14.36 2.26 3.37
CA VAL A 1011 15.46 1.92 4.28
C VAL A 1011 15.92 3.19 4.97
N SER A 1012 16.01 3.17 6.29
CA SER A 1012 16.73 4.16 7.08
C SER A 1012 17.98 3.52 7.69
N TYR A 1013 19.12 4.21 7.55
CA TYR A 1013 20.38 3.79 8.16
C TYR A 1013 20.71 4.71 9.33
N ILE A 1014 21.02 4.15 10.50
CA ILE A 1014 21.49 4.90 11.66
C ILE A 1014 22.73 4.24 12.27
N GLN A 1015 23.71 5.06 12.65
CA GLN A 1015 24.98 4.58 13.14
C GLN A 1015 25.37 5.29 14.43
N SER A 1016 25.88 4.56 15.43
CA SER A 1016 26.61 5.17 16.52
C SER A 1016 28.05 5.49 16.10
N ALA A 1017 28.44 6.75 16.23
CA ALA A 1017 29.83 7.19 16.26
C ALA A 1017 30.22 7.58 17.69
N PHE A 1018 31.51 7.82 17.91
CA PHE A 1018 32.02 8.27 19.20
C PHE A 1018 31.62 9.72 19.46
N GLN A 1019 32.23 10.69 18.75
CA GLN A 1019 31.85 12.10 18.77
C GLN A 1019 32.08 12.79 17.42
N GLY A 1020 31.60 14.04 17.33
CA GLY A 1020 31.63 14.86 16.12
C GLY A 1020 32.91 15.69 15.98
N GLU A 1021 32.78 16.92 15.48
CA GLU A 1021 33.92 17.85 15.39
C GLU A 1021 34.39 18.30 16.78
N PRO A 1022 35.72 18.44 17.02
CA PRO A 1022 36.23 18.83 18.33
C PRO A 1022 35.89 20.27 18.78
N ASP A 1023 35.28 21.08 17.90
CA ASP A 1023 34.73 22.40 18.28
C ASP A 1023 33.27 22.28 18.81
N GLY A 1024 32.75 21.05 18.98
CA GLY A 1024 31.33 20.76 19.28
C GLY A 1024 31.06 19.45 20.04
N ASP A 1025 32.09 18.80 20.60
CA ASP A 1025 32.07 17.55 21.39
C ASP A 1025 31.56 17.74 22.84
N TRP A 1026 31.81 18.92 23.43
CA TRP A 1026 31.40 19.46 24.75
C TRP A 1026 32.50 19.57 25.83
N ASP A 1027 33.77 19.52 25.44
CA ASP A 1027 34.92 19.63 26.36
C ASP A 1027 34.92 20.89 27.23
N PRO A 1028 35.48 20.85 28.47
CA PRO A 1028 35.54 21.99 29.40
C PRO A 1028 36.40 23.17 28.91
N GLY A 1029 35.85 23.98 28.03
CA GLY A 1029 36.54 25.10 27.39
C GLY A 1029 35.90 25.53 26.08
N THR A 1030 35.07 24.66 25.50
CA THR A 1030 34.15 24.97 24.39
C THR A 1030 33.11 26.04 24.82
N PRO A 1031 32.54 26.82 23.87
CA PRO A 1031 31.53 27.83 24.19
C PRO A 1031 30.22 27.22 24.74
N ASP A 1032 29.52 27.91 25.67
CA ASP A 1032 28.21 27.47 26.19
C ASP A 1032 27.27 27.10 25.01
N PRO A 1033 26.85 25.82 24.88
CA PRO A 1033 26.13 25.30 23.72
C PRO A 1033 24.72 25.88 23.58
N VAL A 1034 24.23 26.63 24.58
CA VAL A 1034 23.03 27.46 24.41
C VAL A 1034 23.29 28.65 23.47
N ARG A 1035 24.54 28.92 23.07
CA ARG A 1035 24.93 30.01 22.16
C ARG A 1035 25.67 29.58 20.89
N ASP A 1036 26.23 28.37 20.85
CA ASP A 1036 26.91 27.85 19.65
C ASP A 1036 26.00 26.87 18.88
N ALA A 1037 26.02 26.96 17.56
CA ALA A 1037 25.24 26.11 16.66
C ALA A 1037 25.99 24.83 16.24
N ARG A 1038 27.23 24.65 16.74
CA ARG A 1038 28.14 23.53 16.45
C ARG A 1038 28.00 22.34 17.41
N ALA A 1039 27.31 22.52 18.53
CA ALA A 1039 26.96 21.45 19.44
C ALA A 1039 25.91 20.54 18.80
N VAL A 1040 26.31 19.35 18.36
CA VAL A 1040 25.51 18.45 17.53
C VAL A 1040 25.41 17.07 18.21
N LEU A 1041 24.18 16.59 18.45
CA LEU A 1041 23.93 15.26 19.05
C LEU A 1041 23.99 14.12 18.03
N GLY A 1042 23.68 14.44 16.78
CA GLY A 1042 23.67 13.56 15.64
C GLY A 1042 23.55 14.38 14.37
N VAL A 1043 23.83 13.74 13.23
CA VAL A 1043 23.83 14.41 11.93
C VAL A 1043 23.29 13.49 10.86
N THR A 1044 22.46 14.05 9.98
CA THR A 1044 21.86 13.36 8.85
C THR A 1044 22.35 13.96 7.54
N LEU A 1045 22.98 13.15 6.71
CA LEU A 1045 23.39 13.51 5.35
C LEU A 1045 23.05 12.38 4.39
N LEU A 1046 22.62 12.74 3.17
CA LEU A 1046 22.11 11.80 2.18
C LEU A 1046 20.95 10.96 2.76
N ASP A 1047 21.09 9.64 2.79
CA ASP A 1047 20.07 8.68 3.23
C ASP A 1047 20.53 7.85 4.45
N GLY A 1048 21.32 8.45 5.33
CA GLY A 1048 21.74 7.87 6.60
C GLY A 1048 22.03 8.93 7.68
N SER A 1049 22.13 8.49 8.93
CA SER A 1049 22.42 9.36 10.07
C SER A 1049 23.46 8.77 11.01
N ILE A 1050 24.17 9.65 11.70
CA ILE A 1050 25.15 9.32 12.74
C ILE A 1050 24.70 9.93 14.08
N LEU A 1051 24.83 9.20 15.17
CA LEU A 1051 24.59 9.65 16.54
C LEU A 1051 25.92 9.67 17.31
N TYR A 1052 26.22 10.78 17.98
CA TYR A 1052 27.47 11.00 18.71
C TYR A 1052 27.31 10.58 20.18
N GLN A 1053 27.75 9.37 20.50
CA GLN A 1053 27.45 8.71 21.77
C GLN A 1053 28.13 9.36 22.98
N GLU A 1054 29.36 9.87 22.85
CA GLU A 1054 30.04 10.55 23.97
C GLU A 1054 29.43 11.92 24.21
N THR A 1055 29.26 12.73 23.16
CA THR A 1055 28.52 14.00 23.21
C THR A 1055 27.15 13.81 23.89
N ILE A 1056 26.33 12.81 23.50
CA ILE A 1056 25.06 12.47 24.17
C ILE A 1056 25.22 12.21 25.69
N THR A 1057 26.36 11.65 26.11
CA THR A 1057 26.71 11.39 27.52
C THR A 1057 27.04 12.67 28.28
N ASP A 1058 27.79 13.60 27.70
CA ASP A 1058 28.10 14.88 28.34
C ASP A 1058 26.92 15.84 28.37
N ILE A 1059 26.10 15.86 27.32
CA ILE A 1059 24.78 16.50 27.39
C ILE A 1059 23.95 15.92 28.54
N ALA A 1060 23.98 14.60 28.77
CA ALA A 1060 23.23 13.98 29.87
C ALA A 1060 23.79 14.34 31.26
N ARG A 1061 25.10 14.63 31.37
CA ARG A 1061 25.76 15.13 32.60
C ARG A 1061 25.53 16.64 32.80
N HIS A 1062 25.22 17.39 31.74
CA HIS A 1062 25.10 18.85 31.79
C HIS A 1062 23.96 19.34 32.72
N PRO A 1063 24.21 20.29 33.65
CA PRO A 1063 23.24 20.67 34.69
C PRO A 1063 21.87 21.13 34.18
N ARG A 1064 21.77 21.74 32.99
CA ARG A 1064 20.46 22.14 32.43
C ARG A 1064 19.66 20.97 31.86
N ALA A 1065 20.32 19.95 31.29
CA ALA A 1065 19.63 18.75 30.83
C ALA A 1065 19.07 17.95 32.01
N VAL A 1066 19.88 17.79 33.07
CA VAL A 1066 19.46 17.20 34.35
C VAL A 1066 18.29 17.99 34.97
N ALA A 1067 18.35 19.32 34.99
CA ALA A 1067 17.26 20.17 35.48
C ALA A 1067 15.97 20.05 34.65
N ASN A 1068 16.08 19.79 33.34
CA ASN A 1068 14.95 19.51 32.45
C ASN A 1068 14.49 18.04 32.50
N GLY A 1069 15.06 17.21 33.38
CA GLY A 1069 14.69 15.79 33.55
C GLY A 1069 15.15 14.88 32.41
N ALA A 1070 16.08 15.33 31.57
CA ALA A 1070 16.64 14.52 30.50
C ALA A 1070 17.64 13.50 31.05
N SER A 1071 17.49 12.24 30.65
CA SER A 1071 18.45 11.16 30.93
C SER A 1071 19.14 10.73 29.64
N ARG A 1072 20.35 10.15 29.74
CA ARG A 1072 21.12 9.70 28.58
C ARG A 1072 20.31 8.82 27.60
N PRO A 1073 19.52 7.82 28.02
CA PRO A 1073 18.71 7.03 27.09
C PRO A 1073 17.55 7.84 26.47
N ALA A 1074 16.99 8.82 27.18
CA ALA A 1074 15.95 9.69 26.62
C ALA A 1074 16.52 10.65 25.56
N ILE A 1075 17.75 11.12 25.74
CA ILE A 1075 18.47 11.95 24.75
C ILE A 1075 18.81 11.12 23.51
N GLU A 1076 19.35 9.91 23.69
CA GLU A 1076 19.70 9.01 22.58
C GLU A 1076 18.47 8.64 21.72
N ARG A 1077 17.36 8.26 22.35
CA ARG A 1077 16.08 7.95 21.65
C ARG A 1077 15.50 9.16 20.92
N ALA A 1078 15.60 10.34 21.54
CA ALA A 1078 15.18 11.59 20.92
C ALA A 1078 16.01 11.91 19.67
N THR A 1079 17.34 11.76 19.78
CA THR A 1079 18.27 11.98 18.68
C THR A 1079 18.03 10.98 17.55
N ALA A 1080 17.85 9.69 17.86
CA ALA A 1080 17.51 8.68 16.85
C ALA A 1080 16.25 9.06 16.06
N VAL A 1081 15.17 9.49 16.74
CA VAL A 1081 13.92 9.91 16.08
C VAL A 1081 14.08 11.22 15.32
N HIS A 1082 14.84 12.18 15.84
CA HIS A 1082 15.14 13.46 15.18
C HIS A 1082 15.88 13.24 13.86
N GLU A 1083 16.98 12.46 13.89
CA GLU A 1083 17.80 12.21 12.71
C GLU A 1083 17.05 11.37 11.65
N VAL A 1084 16.29 10.35 12.04
CA VAL A 1084 15.40 9.63 11.11
C VAL A 1084 14.29 10.55 10.58
N GLY A 1085 13.83 11.52 11.38
CA GLY A 1085 12.95 12.61 10.94
C GLY A 1085 13.56 13.42 9.79
N HIS A 1086 14.84 13.79 9.89
CA HIS A 1086 15.57 14.45 8.80
C HIS A 1086 15.68 13.57 7.55
N GLN A 1087 15.94 12.26 7.68
CA GLN A 1087 15.90 11.35 6.53
C GLN A 1087 14.52 11.36 5.85
N LEU A 1088 13.44 11.49 6.64
CA LEU A 1088 12.06 11.60 6.18
C LEU A 1088 11.64 13.05 5.83
N SER A 1089 12.59 13.95 5.61
CA SER A 1089 12.39 15.36 5.19
C SER A 1089 11.80 16.33 6.23
N ALA A 1090 11.68 15.95 7.51
CA ALA A 1090 11.38 16.89 8.59
C ALA A 1090 12.55 17.87 8.79
N ASP A 1091 12.28 19.09 9.27
CA ASP A 1091 13.29 20.14 9.41
C ASP A 1091 13.21 20.87 10.76
N HIS A 1092 14.32 21.45 11.20
CA HIS A 1092 14.44 22.11 12.49
C HIS A 1092 13.41 23.23 12.77
N PRO A 1093 13.03 24.08 11.79
CA PRO A 1093 12.01 25.11 12.00
C PRO A 1093 10.62 24.56 12.30
N ASP A 1094 10.35 23.28 12.04
CA ASP A 1094 9.07 22.64 12.35
C ASP A 1094 8.86 22.48 13.88
N GLY A 1095 9.94 22.51 14.67
CA GLY A 1095 9.90 22.43 16.13
C GLY A 1095 9.55 21.05 16.71
N ALA A 1096 9.03 21.02 17.94
CA ALA A 1096 8.80 19.78 18.71
C ALA A 1096 10.08 18.91 18.78
N ILE A 1097 10.02 17.62 18.46
CA ILE A 1097 11.24 16.77 18.43
C ILE A 1097 12.32 17.30 17.48
N MET A 1098 11.96 18.09 16.46
CA MET A 1098 12.92 18.73 15.54
C MET A 1098 13.55 20.03 16.08
N ASP A 1099 13.13 20.55 17.24
CA ASP A 1099 13.69 21.78 17.83
C ASP A 1099 15.13 21.55 18.34
N ARG A 1100 16.10 22.38 17.93
CA ARG A 1100 17.49 22.35 18.46
C ARG A 1100 17.62 22.77 19.93
N GLY A 1101 16.52 23.17 20.58
CA GLY A 1101 16.50 23.65 21.94
C GLY A 1101 16.49 22.57 23.03
N TRP A 1102 16.08 21.34 22.74
CA TRP A 1102 16.19 20.25 23.71
C TRP A 1102 17.62 19.66 23.69
N PRO A 1103 18.10 19.04 24.79
CA PRO A 1103 17.46 18.94 26.11
C PRO A 1103 17.81 20.12 27.05
N THR A 1104 18.55 21.14 26.61
CA THR A 1104 19.15 22.14 27.53
C THR A 1104 18.37 23.46 27.68
N ARG A 1105 17.55 23.84 26.70
CA ARG A 1105 16.65 25.00 26.77
C ARG A 1105 15.22 24.60 27.14
N VAL A 1106 14.78 23.43 26.67
CA VAL A 1106 13.46 22.85 26.94
C VAL A 1106 13.57 21.35 27.24
N ALA A 1107 12.55 20.78 27.88
CA ALA A 1107 12.44 19.33 28.06
C ALA A 1107 12.22 18.64 26.70
N ILE A 1108 12.69 17.39 26.58
CA ILE A 1108 12.62 16.59 25.35
C ILE A 1108 11.15 16.33 24.96
N PRO A 1109 10.71 16.80 23.77
CA PRO A 1109 9.35 16.53 23.28
C PRO A 1109 9.18 15.04 22.92
N ARG A 1110 7.95 14.53 23.01
CA ARG A 1110 7.59 13.16 22.59
C ARG A 1110 6.52 13.16 21.50
N ARG A 1111 6.78 13.91 20.43
CA ARG A 1111 5.99 13.97 19.21
C ARG A 1111 6.73 14.78 18.14
N PHE A 1112 6.36 14.56 16.88
CA PHE A 1112 6.58 15.54 15.82
C PHE A 1112 5.60 16.72 15.98
N SER A 1113 5.78 17.76 15.16
CA SER A 1113 4.73 18.76 14.92
C SER A 1113 4.00 18.43 13.63
N ASN A 1114 2.79 18.96 13.44
CA ASN A 1114 2.01 18.78 12.22
C ASN A 1114 2.82 19.14 10.95
N ALA A 1115 3.73 20.11 11.05
CA ALA A 1115 4.63 20.49 9.94
C ALA A 1115 5.63 19.38 9.59
N SER A 1116 6.26 18.74 10.59
CA SER A 1116 7.12 17.59 10.36
C SER A 1116 6.33 16.37 9.90
N GLU A 1117 5.18 16.08 10.50
CA GLU A 1117 4.30 14.97 10.07
C GLU A 1117 3.90 15.13 8.60
N ASN A 1118 3.57 16.35 8.17
CA ASN A 1118 3.29 16.64 6.77
C ASN A 1118 4.46 16.40 5.81
N ARG A 1119 5.67 16.78 6.20
CA ARG A 1119 6.88 16.50 5.40
C ARG A 1119 7.18 15.00 5.34
N ILE A 1120 7.02 14.30 6.47
CA ILE A 1120 7.22 12.86 6.60
C ILE A 1120 6.21 12.11 5.72
N ARG A 1121 4.92 12.44 5.78
CA ARG A 1121 3.86 11.86 4.92
C ARG A 1121 4.08 12.18 3.43
N SER A 1122 4.67 13.34 3.12
CA SER A 1122 5.00 13.75 1.75
C SER A 1122 6.26 13.11 1.18
N THR A 1123 7.06 12.38 1.98
CA THR A 1123 8.33 11.82 1.49
C THR A 1123 8.10 10.66 0.52
N ARG A 1124 8.98 10.55 -0.49
CA ARG A 1124 8.99 9.39 -1.40
C ARG A 1124 9.90 8.26 -0.93
N ARG A 1125 10.93 8.58 -0.15
CA ARG A 1125 11.85 7.66 0.52
C ARG A 1125 12.77 8.42 1.50
N PRO A 1126 13.31 7.75 2.52
CA PRO A 1126 14.43 8.27 3.32
C PRO A 1126 15.56 8.82 2.45
N GLY A 1127 16.10 9.99 2.83
CA GLY A 1127 17.17 10.71 2.14
C GLY A 1127 16.85 11.17 0.71
N GLY A 1128 15.57 11.10 0.30
CA GLY A 1128 15.12 11.44 -1.04
C GLY A 1128 15.02 12.94 -1.35
N GLY A 1129 15.18 13.81 -0.34
CA GLY A 1129 15.34 15.27 -0.47
C GLY A 1129 14.32 16.00 -1.34
N THR A 1130 13.10 16.23 -0.83
CA THR A 1130 12.02 17.13 -1.34
C THR A 1130 11.66 17.11 -2.84
N LEU A 1131 10.36 16.96 -3.10
CA LEU A 1131 9.74 16.91 -4.44
C LEU A 1131 9.81 18.21 -5.27
#